data_AF-A0A2V8G9P5-F1
#
_entry.id   AF-A0A2V8G9P5-F1
#
_cell.length_a   1.000
_cell.length_b   1.000
_cell.length_c   1.000
_cell.angle_alpha   90.00
_cell.angle_beta   90.00
_cell.angle_gamma   90.00
#
_symmetry.space_group_name_H-M   'P 1'
#
loop_
_entity.id
_entity.type
_entity.pdbx_description
1 polymer ?
#
loop_
_entity_poly.entity_id
_entity_poly.type
_entity_poly.pdbx_seq_one_letter_code
_entity_poly.pdbx_strand_id
1 'polypeptide(L)'
;MRRPILFVSAIGVVLALGLAPRIAARVQVVETPRAAVPKIEFEKYTLPNGLDVILSEDHRLPLTAVNLWYHVGPANEERGRTGFAHLFEHMMFQGSKHVASDAHFKILEGAGASLINGTTDFDRTNYFETVPSNQLELALWIESDRMGYLLDKVDRAALANQQDVVRNERRQSVENQPYGIVEEAMFHQLFPPERPYYASVIGSHADIQAARLDDVKQFFKQYYAPNNASLAVVGDIDPAATRRLIEKYFGPLKRGPDVPPITVQTPAIAAERRQTVSDRIELPRVYMAWITPPIFKPGDADADITAAILGGGKSSRLYKHLVYDQQIAQQVSSQQYSLMLGSLFDIEVTARPGHTVQELEKSIDAELEAMRRDGPDGKEVERARNSIETRMVQALESLGGFGGVADRLNMYNHFLHDPGYLPSDAARYRAVTTDSVREFVRNQLKPTARVVVHAVPGAQDLGTAVPTPAATPSQPGEGAESINADAPWRNQMPKPGPSRTLRLPVPQTYRLANGLTVLYTERPGLPVVSANLIVRSGSGENPIDRPGLAGFTAAMLTEGTATRTALQVADEAAQLGTSISTSSTMDTSSVRTTALTQNFAAALALMADVVTHPSFPQDETERQRKSRLASLVEQRANPAMVVGRVMSAALFGPRHPYGYVEAGTEESIQAMTRDDMAAFWKRNYVSNNAALVVAGSVPAADLKPLVETAFGRWQPGKPASAPVQPPAPTSARLIVVDTAGAQQSQVRAATIGAARSTPDYARMEVLNEIVGGLFSSRINMNLREEHGYTYGAFSRFVYRRQPGPFFIQTGIRTDVTAPAVGEILKELEKLSADGITNDELALGRDAIVRSLPAQFETSADAAAALSNIYVYDLGLRYYSQLPQSISLVNAESVLGAARKYLAPQRMILVVVGDRAKIEPELRKLNLGPIEFRDADGKLLKPGTF
;
A
#
# COMPACT_ATOMS: atom_id res chain seq x y z
N MET A 1 -55.22 20.67 68.24
CA MET A 1 -56.19 20.58 67.13
C MET A 1 -55.64 21.41 65.98
N ARG A 2 -55.20 20.78 64.87
CA ARG A 2 -55.94 20.61 63.58
C ARG A 2 -56.01 21.92 62.76
N ARG A 3 -55.65 22.04 61.47
CA ARG A 3 -54.91 21.27 60.41
C ARG A 3 -55.06 22.13 59.07
N PRO A 4 -54.65 21.73 57.83
CA PRO A 4 -53.51 22.31 57.09
C PRO A 4 -53.80 22.83 55.62
N ILE A 5 -52.73 23.07 54.82
CA ILE A 5 -52.47 22.67 53.39
C ILE A 5 -52.43 23.68 52.16
N LEU A 6 -51.28 23.62 51.44
CA LEU A 6 -50.85 23.72 49.99
C LEU A 6 -50.76 25.00 49.09
N PHE A 7 -49.58 25.08 48.43
CA PHE A 7 -49.07 25.60 47.12
C PHE A 7 -49.13 27.10 46.70
N VAL A 8 -47.96 27.66 46.28
CA VAL A 8 -47.84 28.90 45.46
C VAL A 8 -46.59 28.88 44.54
N SER A 9 -46.71 29.52 43.37
CA SER A 9 -45.71 29.79 42.30
C SER A 9 -45.46 31.29 42.04
N ALA A 10 -44.30 31.58 41.42
CA ALA A 10 -43.97 32.56 40.35
C ALA A 10 -43.71 34.09 40.56
N ILE A 11 -42.45 34.46 40.26
CA ILE A 11 -41.85 35.52 39.36
C ILE A 11 -42.19 37.03 39.47
N GLY A 12 -41.12 37.87 39.52
CA GLY A 12 -41.08 39.27 39.04
C GLY A 12 -39.79 40.12 39.31
N VAL A 13 -39.16 40.61 38.22
CA VAL A 13 -38.60 41.99 37.92
C VAL A 13 -37.37 42.64 38.66
N VAL A 14 -36.28 42.85 37.89
CA VAL A 14 -35.37 44.02 37.57
C VAL A 14 -34.88 45.06 38.64
N LEU A 15 -33.54 45.29 38.78
CA LEU A 15 -32.77 46.52 38.37
C LEU A 15 -31.23 46.48 38.64
N ALA A 16 -30.49 47.38 37.97
CA ALA A 16 -29.08 47.35 37.52
C ALA A 16 -27.94 47.71 38.52
N LEU A 17 -26.68 47.35 38.17
CA LEU A 17 -25.43 48.10 38.46
C LEU A 17 -24.18 47.56 37.69
N GLY A 18 -23.47 48.45 36.98
CA GLY A 18 -21.99 48.45 36.81
C GLY A 18 -21.31 47.60 35.71
N LEU A 19 -21.09 48.16 34.51
CA LEU A 19 -20.20 47.62 33.47
C LEU A 19 -18.76 48.16 33.62
N ALA A 20 -17.80 47.27 33.85
CA ALA A 20 -16.38 47.53 33.60
C ALA A 20 -15.94 46.81 32.31
N PRO A 21 -15.13 47.42 31.43
CA PRO A 21 -14.72 46.78 30.19
C PRO A 21 -13.66 45.71 30.50
N ARG A 22 -14.00 44.44 30.27
CA ARG A 22 -12.99 43.37 30.18
C ARG A 22 -12.17 43.61 28.92
N ILE A 23 -10.90 43.99 29.08
CA ILE A 23 -9.91 43.95 28.01
C ILE A 23 -9.75 42.47 27.63
N ALA A 24 -10.43 42.06 26.57
CA ALA A 24 -10.16 40.79 25.91
C ALA A 24 -8.78 40.90 25.28
N ALA A 25 -7.78 40.23 25.86
CA ALA A 25 -6.50 40.04 25.20
C ALA A 25 -6.79 39.29 23.88
N ARG A 26 -6.69 40.00 22.75
CA ARG A 26 -6.62 39.36 21.43
C ARG A 26 -5.37 38.47 21.47
N VAL A 27 -5.58 37.16 21.48
CA VAL A 27 -4.54 36.21 21.09
C VAL A 27 -4.21 36.54 19.63
N GLN A 28 -3.13 37.27 19.41
CA GLN A 28 -2.55 37.38 18.08
C GLN A 28 -2.12 35.97 17.69
N VAL A 29 -2.83 35.38 16.74
CA VAL A 29 -2.33 34.22 16.00
C VAL A 29 -1.13 34.74 15.24
N VAL A 30 0.07 34.40 15.71
CA VAL A 30 1.28 34.61 14.92
C VAL A 30 1.17 33.64 13.75
N GLU A 31 0.84 34.15 12.56
CA GLU A 31 0.94 33.38 11.32
C GLU A 31 2.42 33.09 11.10
N THR A 32 2.84 31.87 11.42
CA THR A 32 4.17 31.40 11.00
C THR A 32 4.16 31.33 9.47
N PRO A 33 5.11 31.98 8.78
CA PRO A 33 5.17 31.93 7.32
C PRO A 33 5.20 30.49 6.84
N ARG A 34 4.28 30.13 5.94
CA ARG A 34 4.22 28.79 5.38
C ARG A 34 5.46 28.57 4.50
N ALA A 35 6.18 27.45 4.71
CA ALA A 35 7.31 27.11 3.86
C ALA A 35 6.92 27.15 2.38
N ALA A 36 7.84 27.65 1.55
CA ALA A 36 7.70 27.53 0.11
C ALA A 36 7.71 26.04 -0.27
N VAL A 37 6.79 25.63 -1.15
CA VAL A 37 6.86 24.30 -1.75
C VAL A 37 8.11 24.25 -2.63
N PRO A 38 8.96 23.21 -2.51
CA PRO A 38 10.17 23.11 -3.32
C PRO A 38 9.85 23.18 -4.82
N LYS A 39 10.70 23.85 -5.58
CA LYS A 39 10.68 23.81 -7.05
C LYS A 39 11.49 22.62 -7.52
N ILE A 40 10.98 21.90 -8.53
CA ILE A 40 11.74 20.87 -9.23
C ILE A 40 12.44 21.55 -10.40
N GLU A 41 13.76 21.47 -10.44
CA GLU A 41 14.54 21.93 -11.60
C GLU A 41 14.57 20.81 -12.65
N PHE A 42 14.25 21.14 -13.90
CA PHE A 42 14.19 20.15 -14.97
C PHE A 42 14.55 20.79 -16.32
N GLU A 43 14.93 19.94 -17.27
CA GLU A 43 15.06 20.25 -18.68
C GLU A 43 13.97 19.49 -19.46
N LYS A 44 13.16 20.20 -20.26
CA LYS A 44 12.18 19.60 -21.19
C LYS A 44 12.60 19.83 -22.63
N TYR A 45 12.50 18.79 -23.46
CA TYR A 45 12.64 18.89 -24.91
C TYR A 45 11.81 17.81 -25.60
N THR A 46 11.54 17.99 -26.90
CA THR A 46 10.81 17.00 -27.70
C THR A 46 11.73 16.46 -28.80
N LEU A 47 11.80 15.14 -28.95
CA LEU A 47 12.53 14.51 -30.06
C LEU A 47 11.80 14.73 -31.41
N PRO A 48 12.50 14.63 -32.56
CA PRO A 48 11.86 14.80 -33.87
C PRO A 48 10.70 13.83 -34.16
N ASN A 49 10.65 12.68 -33.48
CA ASN A 49 9.56 11.71 -33.59
C ASN A 49 8.36 12.00 -32.65
N GLY A 50 8.43 13.08 -31.87
CA GLY A 50 7.35 13.56 -31.01
C GLY A 50 7.41 13.14 -29.54
N LEU A 51 8.42 12.35 -29.12
CA LEU A 51 8.58 12.00 -27.70
C LEU A 51 8.96 13.22 -26.88
N ASP A 52 8.12 13.56 -25.89
CA ASP A 52 8.47 14.51 -24.85
C ASP A 52 9.44 13.87 -23.87
N VAL A 53 10.54 14.56 -23.56
CA VAL A 53 11.58 14.12 -22.63
C VAL A 53 11.76 15.16 -21.54
N ILE A 54 11.80 14.70 -20.29
CA ILE A 54 11.96 15.52 -19.09
C ILE A 54 13.12 14.94 -18.28
N LEU A 55 14.16 15.74 -18.05
CA LEU A 55 15.33 15.35 -17.25
C LEU A 55 15.39 16.17 -15.98
N SER A 56 15.60 15.53 -14.82
CA SER A 56 15.80 16.21 -13.53
C SER A 56 16.97 15.58 -12.78
N GLU A 57 17.98 16.38 -12.44
CA GLU A 57 19.15 15.91 -11.69
C GLU A 57 18.85 15.82 -10.18
N ASP A 58 19.28 14.71 -9.56
CA ASP A 58 19.27 14.52 -8.10
C ASP A 58 20.40 13.57 -7.68
N HIS A 59 21.41 14.09 -6.97
CA HIS A 59 22.59 13.34 -6.55
C HIS A 59 22.52 12.78 -5.11
N ARG A 60 21.34 12.76 -4.47
CA ARG A 60 21.21 12.30 -3.06
C ARG A 60 21.60 10.83 -2.89
N LEU A 61 21.26 10.00 -3.86
CA LEU A 61 21.60 8.58 -3.93
C LEU A 61 22.04 8.22 -5.35
N PRO A 62 22.89 7.19 -5.52
CA PRO A 62 23.31 6.70 -6.85
C PRO A 62 22.20 5.88 -7.52
N LEU A 63 21.02 6.46 -7.63
CA LEU A 63 19.82 5.90 -8.23
C LEU A 63 19.31 6.82 -9.34
N THR A 64 18.60 6.24 -10.31
CA THR A 64 17.91 6.95 -11.37
C THR A 64 16.57 6.27 -11.64
N ALA A 65 15.49 7.05 -11.56
CA ALA A 65 14.17 6.66 -11.99
C ALA A 65 14.01 6.90 -13.49
N VAL A 66 13.46 5.93 -14.19
CA VAL A 66 12.97 6.01 -15.56
C VAL A 66 11.46 5.81 -15.48
N ASN A 67 10.69 6.77 -15.98
CA ASN A 67 9.24 6.75 -15.92
C ASN A 67 8.66 7.18 -17.26
N LEU A 68 7.95 6.28 -17.91
CA LEU A 68 7.41 6.44 -19.26
C LEU A 68 5.89 6.40 -19.19
N TRP A 69 5.24 7.51 -19.53
CA TRP A 69 3.79 7.58 -19.64
C TRP A 69 3.39 7.46 -21.11
N TYR A 70 2.44 6.57 -21.38
CA TYR A 70 1.66 6.57 -22.61
C TYR A 70 0.32 7.23 -22.32
N HIS A 71 -0.07 8.17 -23.18
CA HIS A 71 -1.30 8.94 -23.02
C HIS A 71 -2.50 8.14 -23.57
N VAL A 72 -2.74 7.00 -22.95
CA VAL A 72 -3.81 6.04 -23.29
C VAL A 72 -4.25 5.31 -22.04
N GLY A 73 -5.55 5.18 -21.83
CA GLY A 73 -6.14 4.35 -20.77
C GLY A 73 -7.51 3.81 -21.21
N PRO A 74 -8.34 3.30 -20.27
CA PRO A 74 -9.73 2.95 -20.52
C PRO A 74 -10.57 4.08 -21.16
N ALA A 75 -10.15 5.34 -21.04
CA ALA A 75 -10.76 6.45 -21.78
C ALA A 75 -10.72 6.29 -23.31
N ASN A 76 -9.77 5.50 -23.81
CA ASN A 76 -9.50 5.25 -25.22
C ASN A 76 -10.01 3.88 -25.72
N GLU A 77 -10.62 3.09 -24.85
CA GLU A 77 -11.09 1.75 -25.19
C GLU A 77 -12.26 1.76 -26.18
N GLU A 78 -12.29 0.74 -27.04
CA GLU A 78 -13.44 0.50 -27.89
C GLU A 78 -14.61 -0.08 -27.08
N ARG A 79 -15.82 0.17 -27.56
CA ARG A 79 -17.03 -0.39 -26.94
C ARG A 79 -16.98 -1.93 -26.93
N GLY A 80 -17.25 -2.53 -25.78
CA GLY A 80 -17.22 -3.99 -25.61
C GLY A 80 -15.80 -4.57 -25.53
N ARG A 81 -14.82 -3.72 -25.19
CA ARG A 81 -13.41 -4.09 -24.93
C ARG A 81 -12.96 -3.59 -23.56
N THR A 82 -13.81 -3.73 -22.54
CA THR A 82 -13.50 -3.24 -21.20
C THR A 82 -12.26 -3.92 -20.61
N GLY A 83 -11.36 -3.12 -20.03
CA GLY A 83 -10.10 -3.58 -19.42
C GLY A 83 -9.02 -3.96 -20.44
N PHE A 84 -9.20 -3.60 -21.70
CA PHE A 84 -8.23 -3.85 -22.76
C PHE A 84 -6.95 -3.03 -22.58
N ALA A 85 -7.03 -1.77 -22.12
CA ALA A 85 -5.84 -0.96 -21.85
C ALA A 85 -4.97 -1.60 -20.75
N HIS A 86 -5.61 -2.11 -19.70
CA HIS A 86 -4.94 -2.84 -18.62
C HIS A 86 -4.40 -4.21 -19.09
N LEU A 87 -5.17 -4.97 -19.88
CA LEU A 87 -4.64 -6.20 -20.51
C LEU A 87 -3.41 -5.90 -21.37
N PHE A 88 -3.44 -4.79 -22.12
CA PHE A 88 -2.33 -4.36 -22.96
C PHE A 88 -1.10 -4.00 -22.11
N GLU A 89 -1.30 -3.46 -20.91
CA GLU A 89 -0.22 -3.21 -19.96
C GLU A 89 0.58 -4.50 -19.67
N HIS A 90 -0.11 -5.61 -19.42
CA HIS A 90 0.51 -6.92 -19.21
C HIS A 90 1.23 -7.44 -20.47
N MET A 91 0.64 -7.23 -21.65
CA MET A 91 1.25 -7.63 -22.92
C MET A 91 2.62 -6.98 -23.13
N MET A 92 2.82 -5.77 -22.63
CA MET A 92 4.08 -5.04 -22.72
C MET A 92 5.24 -5.70 -21.94
N PHE A 93 4.96 -6.67 -21.05
CA PHE A 93 5.99 -7.46 -20.37
C PHE A 93 6.35 -8.79 -21.04
N GLN A 94 5.70 -9.16 -22.16
CA GLN A 94 5.87 -10.47 -22.82
C GLN A 94 7.11 -10.57 -23.74
N GLY A 95 8.04 -9.64 -23.59
CA GLY A 95 9.26 -9.54 -24.40
C GLY A 95 9.08 -8.70 -25.66
N SER A 96 10.19 -8.44 -26.33
CA SER A 96 10.30 -7.62 -27.54
C SER A 96 11.42 -8.19 -28.42
N LYS A 97 11.65 -7.65 -29.61
CA LYS A 97 12.64 -8.23 -30.55
C LYS A 97 13.98 -8.59 -29.92
N HIS A 98 14.53 -7.73 -29.06
CA HIS A 98 15.85 -7.90 -28.46
C HIS A 98 15.81 -8.37 -26.99
N VAL A 99 14.61 -8.47 -26.41
CA VAL A 99 14.39 -8.91 -25.03
C VAL A 99 13.53 -10.18 -25.08
N ALA A 100 14.09 -11.31 -24.67
CA ALA A 100 13.33 -12.55 -24.66
C ALA A 100 12.07 -12.43 -23.78
N SER A 101 11.05 -13.24 -24.09
CA SER A 101 9.88 -13.39 -23.22
C SER A 101 10.35 -13.75 -21.80
N ASP A 102 9.66 -13.20 -20.81
CA ASP A 102 9.94 -13.35 -19.37
C ASP A 102 11.30 -12.79 -18.89
N ALA A 103 12.10 -12.18 -19.77
CA ALA A 103 13.41 -11.65 -19.39
C ALA A 103 13.37 -10.23 -18.84
N HIS A 104 12.29 -9.47 -19.07
CA HIS A 104 12.21 -8.05 -18.73
C HIS A 104 12.48 -7.79 -17.24
N PHE A 105 11.68 -8.42 -16.36
CA PHE A 105 11.87 -8.32 -14.90
C PHE A 105 13.22 -8.90 -14.48
N LYS A 106 13.60 -10.08 -15.00
CA LYS A 106 14.88 -10.74 -14.65
C LYS A 106 16.10 -9.84 -14.91
N ILE A 107 16.12 -9.14 -16.04
CA ILE A 107 17.20 -8.22 -16.43
C ILE A 107 17.25 -7.03 -15.47
N LEU A 108 16.12 -6.40 -15.19
CA LEU A 108 16.03 -5.24 -14.29
C LEU A 108 16.34 -5.62 -12.83
N GLU A 109 15.80 -6.72 -12.32
CA GLU A 109 16.09 -7.25 -10.99
C GLU A 109 17.58 -7.55 -10.82
N GLY A 110 18.22 -8.22 -11.79
CA GLY A 110 19.67 -8.45 -11.80
C GLY A 110 20.51 -7.18 -11.93
N ALA A 111 19.93 -6.10 -12.48
CA ALA A 111 20.56 -4.79 -12.50
C ALA A 111 20.46 -4.06 -11.14
N GLY A 112 19.63 -4.55 -10.22
CA GLY A 112 19.33 -3.90 -8.94
C GLY A 112 18.16 -2.93 -8.99
N ALA A 113 17.34 -3.01 -10.03
CA ALA A 113 16.16 -2.18 -10.14
C ALA A 113 15.21 -2.44 -8.96
N SER A 114 14.60 -1.36 -8.50
CA SER A 114 13.54 -1.34 -7.50
C SER A 114 12.33 -0.65 -8.12
N LEU A 115 11.15 -0.84 -7.53
CA LEU A 115 9.91 -0.24 -8.03
C LEU A 115 9.66 -0.52 -9.52
N ILE A 116 9.98 -1.72 -10.00
CA ILE A 116 9.73 -2.14 -11.39
C ILE A 116 8.25 -2.44 -11.51
N ASN A 117 7.48 -1.63 -12.24
CA ASN A 117 6.06 -1.89 -12.43
C ASN A 117 5.45 -1.20 -13.66
N GLY A 118 4.23 -1.60 -13.99
CA GLY A 118 3.28 -0.85 -14.81
C GLY A 118 2.05 -0.44 -14.00
N THR A 119 1.39 0.64 -14.39
CA THR A 119 0.03 0.92 -13.92
C THR A 119 -0.82 1.51 -15.03
N THR A 120 -2.10 1.18 -14.99
CA THR A 120 -3.13 1.76 -15.85
C THR A 120 -4.15 2.45 -14.96
N ASP A 121 -4.37 3.74 -15.19
CA ASP A 121 -5.55 4.45 -14.69
C ASP A 121 -6.47 4.76 -15.88
N PHE A 122 -7.57 5.47 -15.62
CA PHE A 122 -8.56 5.79 -16.63
C PHE A 122 -8.01 6.58 -17.83
N ASP A 123 -6.99 7.42 -17.64
CA ASP A 123 -6.50 8.39 -18.63
C ASP A 123 -5.09 8.07 -19.15
N ARG A 124 -4.35 7.16 -18.49
CA ARG A 124 -2.99 6.80 -18.87
C ARG A 124 -2.60 5.35 -18.54
N THR A 125 -1.54 4.91 -19.20
CA THR A 125 -0.75 3.73 -18.83
C THR A 125 0.68 4.18 -18.65
N ASN A 126 1.30 3.89 -17.51
CA ASN A 126 2.71 4.18 -17.27
C ASN A 126 3.51 2.92 -16.98
N TYR A 127 4.82 3.04 -17.21
CA TYR A 127 5.81 2.06 -16.78
C TYR A 127 6.97 2.76 -16.13
N PHE A 128 7.51 2.16 -15.09
CA PHE A 128 8.59 2.77 -14.35
C PHE A 128 9.46 1.76 -13.63
N GLU A 129 10.69 2.19 -13.41
CA GLU A 129 11.69 1.48 -12.65
C GLU A 129 12.68 2.48 -12.06
N THR A 130 13.25 2.14 -10.91
CA THR A 130 14.36 2.89 -10.31
C THR A 130 15.59 2.01 -10.26
N VAL A 131 16.61 2.35 -11.05
CA VAL A 131 17.83 1.58 -11.21
C VAL A 131 19.02 2.25 -10.53
N PRO A 132 20.09 1.53 -10.16
CA PRO A 132 21.38 2.14 -9.89
C PRO A 132 21.81 3.02 -11.08
N SER A 133 22.35 4.21 -10.85
CA SER A 133 22.60 5.19 -11.93
C SER A 133 23.51 4.67 -13.04
N ASN A 134 24.42 3.74 -12.73
CA ASN A 134 25.27 3.12 -13.73
C ASN A 134 24.53 2.11 -14.64
N GLN A 135 23.25 1.86 -14.40
CA GLN A 135 22.37 1.01 -15.19
C GLN A 135 21.36 1.81 -16.02
N LEU A 136 21.45 3.15 -16.05
CA LEU A 136 20.52 3.98 -16.82
C LEU A 136 20.45 3.57 -18.31
N GLU A 137 21.58 3.25 -18.95
CA GLU A 137 21.58 2.82 -20.34
C GLU A 137 20.79 1.51 -20.55
N LEU A 138 20.83 0.59 -19.58
CA LEU A 138 20.08 -0.65 -19.62
C LEU A 138 18.56 -0.39 -19.56
N ALA A 139 18.13 0.49 -18.65
CA ALA A 139 16.73 0.90 -18.53
C ALA A 139 16.25 1.57 -19.83
N LEU A 140 17.00 2.55 -20.36
CA LEU A 140 16.63 3.20 -21.62
C LEU A 140 16.60 2.23 -22.82
N TRP A 141 17.52 1.27 -22.87
CA TRP A 141 17.50 0.23 -23.90
C TRP A 141 16.24 -0.62 -23.81
N ILE A 142 15.93 -1.17 -22.63
CA ILE A 142 14.80 -2.09 -22.46
C ILE A 142 13.46 -1.40 -22.71
N GLU A 143 13.32 -0.15 -22.24
CA GLU A 143 12.12 0.67 -22.44
C GLU A 143 11.93 1.06 -23.91
N SER A 144 13.01 1.46 -24.58
CA SER A 144 12.94 1.75 -26.02
C SER A 144 12.65 0.50 -26.85
N ASP A 145 13.11 -0.67 -26.40
CA ASP A 145 12.89 -1.92 -27.11
C ASP A 145 11.42 -2.33 -27.02
N ARG A 146 10.86 -2.22 -25.83
CA ARG A 146 9.45 -2.42 -25.56
C ARG A 146 8.56 -1.47 -26.36
N MET A 147 8.88 -0.17 -26.42
CA MET A 147 8.15 0.81 -27.25
C MET A 147 8.30 0.54 -28.76
N GLY A 148 9.47 0.08 -29.20
CA GLY A 148 9.80 0.02 -30.62
C GLY A 148 9.52 -1.32 -31.31
N TYR A 149 9.57 -2.42 -30.56
CA TYR A 149 9.76 -3.76 -31.12
C TYR A 149 8.96 -4.84 -30.38
N LEU A 150 7.90 -4.47 -29.65
CA LEU A 150 6.99 -5.40 -28.98
C LEU A 150 6.35 -6.40 -29.97
N LEU A 151 5.80 -5.88 -31.07
CA LEU A 151 5.04 -6.68 -32.04
C LEU A 151 5.89 -7.71 -32.80
N ASP A 152 7.22 -7.62 -32.73
CA ASP A 152 8.12 -8.64 -33.27
C ASP A 152 8.11 -9.94 -32.44
N LYS A 153 7.57 -9.92 -31.21
CA LYS A 153 7.48 -11.09 -30.31
C LYS A 153 6.07 -11.47 -29.89
N VAL A 154 5.15 -10.52 -29.80
CA VAL A 154 3.79 -10.80 -29.32
C VAL A 154 3.06 -11.74 -30.29
N ASP A 155 2.57 -12.85 -29.74
CA ASP A 155 1.84 -13.89 -30.47
C ASP A 155 0.56 -14.31 -29.72
N ARG A 156 -0.14 -15.32 -30.25
CA ARG A 156 -1.40 -15.81 -29.67
C ARG A 156 -1.20 -16.53 -28.35
N ALA A 157 -0.06 -17.20 -28.12
CA ALA A 157 0.21 -17.87 -26.85
C ALA A 157 0.41 -16.83 -25.75
N ALA A 158 1.20 -15.78 -26.00
CA ALA A 158 1.40 -14.69 -25.06
C ALA A 158 0.07 -14.02 -24.69
N LEU A 159 -0.79 -13.73 -25.68
CA LEU A 159 -2.11 -13.17 -25.42
C LEU A 159 -2.99 -14.10 -24.58
N ALA A 160 -3.07 -15.39 -24.92
CA ALA A 160 -3.88 -16.34 -24.16
C ALA A 160 -3.41 -16.46 -22.70
N ASN A 161 -2.10 -16.49 -22.47
CA ASN A 161 -1.52 -16.50 -21.13
C ASN A 161 -1.90 -15.23 -20.35
N GLN A 162 -1.67 -14.04 -20.92
CA GLN A 162 -1.98 -12.78 -20.23
C GLN A 162 -3.48 -12.56 -20.02
N GLN A 163 -4.36 -13.09 -20.90
CA GLN A 163 -5.80 -13.13 -20.63
C GLN A 163 -6.11 -13.91 -19.35
N ASP A 164 -5.50 -15.08 -19.15
CA ASP A 164 -5.71 -15.87 -17.94
C ASP A 164 -5.13 -15.19 -16.69
N VAL A 165 -3.94 -14.58 -16.79
CA VAL A 165 -3.31 -13.81 -15.71
C VAL A 165 -4.19 -12.64 -15.27
N VAL A 166 -4.65 -11.79 -16.19
CA VAL A 166 -5.50 -10.63 -15.87
C VAL A 166 -6.86 -11.07 -15.34
N ARG A 167 -7.41 -12.18 -15.85
CA ARG A 167 -8.64 -12.76 -15.27
C ARG A 167 -8.42 -13.30 -13.86
N ASN A 168 -7.23 -13.83 -13.55
CA ASN A 168 -6.87 -14.21 -12.18
C ASN A 168 -6.67 -12.99 -11.29
N GLU A 169 -6.14 -11.89 -11.82
CA GLU A 169 -6.04 -10.61 -11.10
C GLU A 169 -7.42 -10.07 -10.74
N ARG A 170 -8.36 -10.12 -11.70
CA ARG A 170 -9.75 -9.75 -11.46
C ARG A 170 -10.33 -10.58 -10.31
N ARG A 171 -10.26 -11.91 -10.41
CA ARG A 171 -10.72 -12.83 -9.34
C ARG A 171 -10.13 -12.47 -7.98
N GLN A 172 -8.84 -12.11 -7.94
CA GLN A 172 -8.13 -11.78 -6.73
C GLN A 172 -8.56 -10.43 -6.13
N SER A 173 -8.72 -9.41 -6.97
CA SER A 173 -8.92 -8.01 -6.57
C SER A 173 -10.39 -7.59 -6.48
N VAL A 174 -11.29 -8.30 -7.15
CA VAL A 174 -12.73 -8.00 -7.22
C VAL A 174 -13.55 -9.11 -6.58
N GLU A 175 -13.62 -10.30 -7.19
CA GLU A 175 -14.57 -11.36 -6.75
C GLU A 175 -14.22 -11.97 -5.39
N ASN A 176 -12.93 -12.04 -5.05
CA ASN A 176 -12.45 -12.64 -3.81
C ASN A 176 -12.13 -11.59 -2.72
N GLN A 177 -12.34 -10.30 -2.98
CA GLN A 177 -12.24 -9.23 -1.98
C GLN A 177 -13.62 -8.85 -1.44
N PRO A 178 -13.77 -8.65 -0.11
CA PRO A 178 -14.93 -7.99 0.45
C PRO A 178 -15.20 -6.65 -0.23
N TYR A 179 -16.45 -6.42 -0.60
CA TYR A 179 -16.97 -5.24 -1.30
C TYR A 179 -16.45 -5.03 -2.73
N GLY A 180 -15.64 -5.93 -3.29
CA GLY A 180 -14.97 -5.71 -4.58
C GLY A 180 -15.94 -5.51 -5.75
N ILE A 181 -17.04 -6.27 -5.80
CA ILE A 181 -18.06 -6.13 -6.86
C ILE A 181 -18.94 -4.88 -6.71
N VAL A 182 -18.87 -4.20 -5.55
CA VAL A 182 -19.72 -3.05 -5.24
C VAL A 182 -19.21 -1.78 -5.91
N GLU A 183 -17.89 -1.62 -5.98
CA GLU A 183 -17.25 -0.52 -6.68
C GLU A 183 -17.63 -0.54 -8.18
N GLU A 184 -17.54 -1.68 -8.84
CA GLU A 184 -17.96 -1.84 -10.24
C GLU A 184 -19.43 -1.46 -10.45
N ALA A 185 -20.32 -1.87 -9.53
CA ALA A 185 -21.72 -1.47 -9.57
C ALA A 185 -21.88 0.06 -9.44
N MET A 186 -21.07 0.73 -8.61
CA MET A 186 -21.06 2.19 -8.50
C MET A 186 -20.66 2.85 -9.81
N PHE A 187 -19.60 2.38 -10.49
CA PHE A 187 -19.19 2.90 -11.81
C PHE A 187 -20.29 2.72 -12.86
N HIS A 188 -20.95 1.55 -12.89
CA HIS A 188 -22.10 1.30 -13.79
C HIS A 188 -23.30 2.22 -13.54
N GLN A 189 -23.46 2.73 -12.32
CA GLN A 189 -24.50 3.72 -12.00
C GLN A 189 -24.06 5.15 -12.30
N LEU A 190 -22.75 5.45 -12.26
CA LEU A 190 -22.22 6.78 -12.53
C LEU A 190 -22.25 7.08 -14.03
N PHE A 191 -21.69 6.18 -14.82
CA PHE A 191 -21.47 6.37 -16.25
C PHE A 191 -22.42 5.49 -17.06
N PRO A 192 -22.95 5.95 -18.20
CA PRO A 192 -23.71 5.09 -19.12
C PRO A 192 -22.82 4.04 -19.83
N PRO A 193 -23.35 2.87 -20.22
CA PRO A 193 -22.58 1.78 -20.86
C PRO A 193 -21.80 2.18 -22.12
N GLU A 194 -22.26 3.19 -22.85
CA GLU A 194 -21.61 3.70 -24.06
C GLU A 194 -20.52 4.75 -23.81
N ARG A 195 -20.22 5.08 -22.55
CA ARG A 195 -19.27 6.14 -22.18
C ARG A 195 -17.97 5.57 -21.59
N PRO A 196 -16.84 6.28 -21.80
CA PRO A 196 -15.64 6.08 -21.00
C PRO A 196 -15.95 6.05 -19.50
N TYR A 197 -15.15 5.28 -18.76
CA TYR A 197 -15.25 5.10 -17.30
C TYR A 197 -16.47 4.28 -16.82
N TYR A 198 -17.27 3.73 -17.73
CA TYR A 198 -18.36 2.80 -17.37
C TYR A 198 -17.86 1.58 -16.61
N ALA A 199 -16.89 0.87 -17.18
CA ALA A 199 -16.28 -0.27 -16.53
C ALA A 199 -15.14 0.18 -15.64
N SER A 200 -14.89 -0.59 -14.57
CA SER A 200 -13.65 -0.48 -13.82
C SER A 200 -12.44 -0.79 -14.72
N VAL A 201 -11.28 -0.26 -14.35
CA VAL A 201 -10.03 -0.42 -15.13
C VAL A 201 -9.69 -1.88 -15.43
N ILE A 202 -9.99 -2.79 -14.51
CA ILE A 202 -9.72 -4.23 -14.67
C ILE A 202 -10.58 -4.88 -15.78
N GLY A 203 -11.75 -4.32 -16.08
CA GLY A 203 -12.68 -4.81 -17.12
C GLY A 203 -13.46 -6.07 -16.75
N SER A 204 -14.20 -6.59 -17.74
CA SER A 204 -15.03 -7.79 -17.58
C SER A 204 -14.32 -9.06 -18.07
N HIS A 205 -14.61 -10.21 -17.45
CA HIS A 205 -14.09 -11.50 -17.92
C HIS A 205 -14.41 -11.78 -19.40
N ALA A 206 -15.57 -11.34 -19.89
CA ALA A 206 -16.00 -11.58 -21.25
C ALA A 206 -15.16 -10.77 -22.24
N ASP A 207 -14.96 -9.47 -21.97
CA ASP A 207 -14.23 -8.59 -22.88
C ASP A 207 -12.72 -8.90 -22.89
N ILE A 208 -12.14 -9.20 -21.73
CA ILE A 208 -10.74 -9.66 -21.62
C ILE A 208 -10.55 -10.91 -22.48
N GLN A 209 -11.45 -11.90 -22.36
CA GLN A 209 -11.36 -13.15 -23.11
C GLN A 209 -11.63 -12.98 -24.61
N ALA A 210 -12.40 -11.96 -24.99
CA ALA A 210 -12.74 -11.67 -26.38
C ALA A 210 -11.63 -10.95 -27.14
N ALA A 211 -10.61 -10.40 -26.45
CA ALA A 211 -9.47 -9.75 -27.07
C ALA A 211 -8.75 -10.67 -28.07
N ARG A 212 -8.37 -10.12 -29.23
CA ARG A 212 -7.68 -10.84 -30.32
C ARG A 212 -6.31 -10.24 -30.56
N LEU A 213 -5.41 -11.03 -31.12
CA LEU A 213 -4.05 -10.56 -31.47
C LEU A 213 -4.06 -9.35 -32.40
N ASP A 214 -5.02 -9.26 -33.33
CA ASP A 214 -5.14 -8.08 -34.20
C ASP A 214 -5.59 -6.83 -33.44
N ASP A 215 -6.43 -6.97 -32.41
CA ASP A 215 -6.82 -5.85 -31.53
C ASP A 215 -5.55 -5.31 -30.83
N VAL A 216 -4.69 -6.21 -30.33
CA VAL A 216 -3.42 -5.86 -29.66
C VAL A 216 -2.50 -5.09 -30.63
N LYS A 217 -2.31 -5.59 -31.85
CA LYS A 217 -1.47 -4.91 -32.85
C LYS A 217 -1.99 -3.53 -33.21
N GLN A 218 -3.30 -3.38 -33.37
CA GLN A 218 -3.91 -2.10 -33.72
C GLN A 218 -3.77 -1.10 -32.57
N PHE A 219 -4.03 -1.54 -31.34
CA PHE A 219 -3.88 -0.71 -30.15
C PHE A 219 -2.45 -0.23 -29.93
N PHE A 220 -1.46 -1.13 -30.08
CA PHE A 220 -0.04 -0.76 -30.02
C PHE A 220 0.32 0.31 -31.06
N LYS A 221 -0.03 0.07 -32.33
CA LYS A 221 0.28 1.00 -33.42
C LYS A 221 -0.36 2.36 -33.25
N GLN A 222 -1.54 2.43 -32.64
CA GLN A 222 -2.27 3.67 -32.43
C GLN A 222 -1.76 4.48 -31.23
N TYR A 223 -1.43 3.81 -30.13
CA TYR A 223 -1.26 4.48 -28.83
C TYR A 223 0.15 4.37 -28.22
N TYR A 224 0.93 3.34 -28.58
CA TYR A 224 2.24 3.04 -28.00
C TYR A 224 3.38 3.50 -28.92
N ALA A 225 3.38 4.80 -29.22
CA ALA A 225 4.36 5.43 -30.11
C ALA A 225 4.96 6.69 -29.49
N PRO A 226 6.17 7.13 -29.94
CA PRO A 226 6.86 8.30 -29.39
C PRO A 226 5.99 9.56 -29.26
N ASN A 227 5.17 9.89 -30.26
CA ASN A 227 4.32 11.08 -30.27
C ASN A 227 3.11 11.04 -29.33
N ASN A 228 2.87 9.94 -28.64
CA ASN A 228 1.81 9.79 -27.64
C ASN A 228 2.37 9.43 -26.26
N ALA A 229 3.63 9.78 -25.99
CA ALA A 229 4.31 9.43 -24.75
C ALA A 229 5.16 10.57 -24.20
N SER A 230 5.44 10.51 -22.90
CA SER A 230 6.46 11.32 -22.25
C SER A 230 7.38 10.48 -21.36
N LEU A 231 8.68 10.74 -21.47
CA LEU A 231 9.74 10.06 -20.73
C LEU A 231 10.34 11.02 -19.71
N ALA A 232 10.17 10.72 -18.42
CA ALA A 232 10.85 11.40 -17.33
C ALA A 232 12.02 10.56 -16.81
N VAL A 233 13.22 11.14 -16.77
CA VAL A 233 14.41 10.53 -16.17
C VAL A 233 14.90 11.42 -15.03
N VAL A 234 14.87 10.88 -13.81
CA VAL A 234 15.13 11.65 -12.59
C VAL A 234 16.12 10.93 -11.69
N GLY A 235 17.17 11.60 -11.23
CA GLY A 235 18.14 11.01 -10.30
C GLY A 235 19.58 11.41 -10.59
N ASP A 236 20.52 10.55 -10.21
CA ASP A 236 21.95 10.83 -10.27
C ASP A 236 22.48 10.64 -11.70
N ILE A 237 22.16 11.61 -12.56
CA ILE A 237 22.42 11.61 -14.00
C ILE A 237 23.34 12.77 -14.42
N ASP A 238 23.94 12.63 -15.61
CA ASP A 238 24.48 13.75 -16.39
C ASP A 238 23.49 14.02 -17.53
N PRO A 239 22.81 15.18 -17.59
CA PRO A 239 21.75 15.39 -18.60
C PRO A 239 22.25 15.32 -20.03
N ALA A 240 23.46 15.81 -20.31
CA ALA A 240 24.00 15.80 -21.66
C ALA A 240 24.28 14.36 -22.14
N ALA A 241 24.82 13.50 -21.27
CA ALA A 241 25.01 12.07 -21.53
C ALA A 241 23.68 11.34 -21.63
N THR A 242 22.75 11.63 -20.73
CA THR A 242 21.39 11.06 -20.73
C THR A 242 20.66 11.39 -22.02
N ARG A 243 20.71 12.64 -22.46
CA ARG A 243 20.16 13.10 -23.75
C ARG A 243 20.71 12.28 -24.92
N ARG A 244 22.03 12.06 -24.98
CA ARG A 244 22.65 11.24 -26.04
C ARG A 244 22.16 9.79 -26.00
N LEU A 245 21.97 9.21 -24.81
CA LEU A 245 21.39 7.88 -24.68
C LEU A 245 19.95 7.85 -25.17
N ILE A 246 19.12 8.82 -24.75
CA ILE A 246 17.73 8.91 -25.18
C ILE A 246 17.63 9.11 -26.70
N GLU A 247 18.46 9.96 -27.30
CA GLU A 247 18.54 10.14 -28.76
C GLU A 247 18.96 8.85 -29.47
N LYS A 248 19.91 8.08 -28.91
CA LYS A 248 20.32 6.77 -29.44
C LYS A 248 19.18 5.75 -29.40
N TYR A 249 18.48 5.63 -28.27
CA TYR A 249 17.52 4.56 -28.02
C TYR A 249 16.10 4.89 -28.49
N PHE A 250 15.63 6.13 -28.33
CA PHE A 250 14.28 6.52 -28.73
C PHE A 250 14.24 7.29 -30.05
N GLY A 251 15.30 8.00 -30.42
CA GLY A 251 15.35 8.84 -31.63
C GLY A 251 15.04 8.11 -32.95
N PRO A 252 15.57 6.90 -33.20
CA PRO A 252 15.29 6.15 -34.42
C PRO A 252 13.88 5.56 -34.52
N LEU A 253 13.09 5.57 -33.43
CA LEU A 253 11.75 5.00 -33.43
C LEU A 253 10.82 5.87 -34.30
N LYS A 254 10.01 5.21 -35.12
CA LYS A 254 9.01 5.86 -35.96
C LYS A 254 7.97 6.55 -35.10
N ARG A 255 7.60 7.75 -35.53
CA ARG A 255 6.39 8.41 -35.09
C ARG A 255 5.18 7.57 -35.47
N GLY A 256 4.23 7.42 -34.55
CA GLY A 256 2.94 6.79 -34.78
C GLY A 256 1.93 7.72 -35.46
N PRO A 257 0.71 7.22 -35.75
CA PRO A 257 -0.40 8.07 -36.13
C PRO A 257 -0.76 9.05 -35.01
N ASP A 258 -1.49 10.10 -35.35
CA ASP A 258 -2.05 11.00 -34.34
C ASP A 258 -3.16 10.28 -33.56
N VAL A 259 -3.17 10.45 -32.24
CA VAL A 259 -4.22 9.91 -31.39
C VAL A 259 -5.48 10.76 -31.53
N PRO A 260 -6.64 10.16 -31.86
CA PRO A 260 -7.89 10.89 -31.91
C PRO A 260 -8.23 11.52 -30.56
N PRO A 261 -8.64 12.81 -30.53
CA PRO A 261 -9.03 13.44 -29.28
C PRO A 261 -10.32 12.80 -28.76
N ILE A 262 -10.37 12.56 -27.44
CA ILE A 262 -11.59 12.11 -26.79
C ILE A 262 -12.52 13.31 -26.67
N THR A 263 -13.62 13.29 -27.42
CA THR A 263 -14.61 14.39 -27.47
C THR A 263 -15.89 14.08 -26.69
N VAL A 264 -15.92 12.94 -26.00
CA VAL A 264 -17.09 12.48 -25.24
C VAL A 264 -17.25 13.34 -23.99
N GLN A 265 -18.45 13.90 -23.80
CA GLN A 265 -18.83 14.55 -22.55
C GLN A 265 -19.60 13.58 -21.67
N THR A 266 -19.19 13.50 -20.41
CA THR A 266 -19.92 12.75 -19.39
C THR A 266 -21.19 13.50 -19.01
N PRO A 267 -22.39 12.92 -19.20
CA PRO A 267 -23.63 13.59 -18.84
C PRO A 267 -23.73 13.73 -17.32
N ALA A 268 -24.24 14.87 -16.85
CA ALA A 268 -24.54 15.05 -15.43
C ALA A 268 -25.60 14.04 -14.94
N ILE A 269 -25.52 13.68 -13.66
CA ILE A 269 -26.53 12.85 -13.00
C ILE A 269 -27.79 13.70 -12.81
N ALA A 270 -28.82 13.47 -13.64
CA ALA A 270 -30.05 14.26 -13.64
C ALA A 270 -30.98 13.97 -12.45
N ALA A 271 -30.89 12.77 -11.87
CA ALA A 271 -31.65 12.31 -10.71
C ALA A 271 -30.83 11.27 -9.93
N GLU A 272 -31.06 11.18 -8.62
CA GLU A 272 -30.41 10.19 -7.76
C GLU A 272 -30.64 8.76 -8.29
N ARG A 273 -29.55 7.99 -8.39
CA ARG A 273 -29.57 6.58 -8.81
C ARG A 273 -29.20 5.70 -7.62
N ARG A 274 -29.87 4.55 -7.49
CA ARG A 274 -29.71 3.67 -6.34
C ARG A 274 -29.57 2.22 -6.78
N GLN A 275 -28.67 1.50 -6.13
CA GLN A 275 -28.50 0.06 -6.29
C GLN A 275 -28.19 -0.60 -4.94
N THR A 276 -28.68 -1.82 -4.75
CA THR A 276 -28.26 -2.69 -3.64
C THR A 276 -27.52 -3.87 -4.22
N VAL A 277 -26.33 -4.15 -3.70
CA VAL A 277 -25.44 -5.23 -4.14
C VAL A 277 -25.25 -6.17 -2.97
N SER A 278 -25.61 -7.44 -3.18
CA SER A 278 -25.32 -8.51 -2.22
C SER A 278 -23.90 -9.01 -2.42
N ASP A 279 -23.14 -9.10 -1.33
CA ASP A 279 -21.76 -9.55 -1.35
C ASP A 279 -21.43 -10.45 -0.16
N ARG A 280 -20.33 -11.19 -0.23
CA ARG A 280 -19.83 -12.10 0.80
C ARG A 280 -19.13 -11.33 1.93
N ILE A 281 -19.93 -10.53 2.63
CA ILE A 281 -19.52 -9.62 3.70
C ILE A 281 -20.38 -9.87 4.94
N GLU A 282 -19.85 -9.51 6.11
CA GLU A 282 -20.62 -9.53 7.36
C GLU A 282 -21.13 -8.15 7.77
N LEU A 283 -20.40 -7.09 7.40
CA LEU A 283 -20.78 -5.71 7.71
C LEU A 283 -21.31 -5.05 6.44
N PRO A 284 -22.49 -4.40 6.47
CA PRO A 284 -22.96 -3.63 5.33
C PRO A 284 -22.16 -2.33 5.13
N ARG A 285 -22.11 -1.81 3.90
CA ARG A 285 -21.41 -0.56 3.56
C ARG A 285 -22.27 0.33 2.65
N VAL A 286 -22.16 1.64 2.82
CA VAL A 286 -22.75 2.65 1.92
C VAL A 286 -21.66 3.28 1.09
N TYR A 287 -21.90 3.38 -0.21
CA TYR A 287 -21.15 4.19 -1.17
C TYR A 287 -22.04 5.33 -1.66
N MET A 288 -21.54 6.55 -1.63
CA MET A 288 -22.17 7.71 -2.26
C MET A 288 -21.19 8.39 -3.20
N ALA A 289 -21.59 8.65 -4.43
CA ALA A 289 -20.69 9.16 -5.45
C ALA A 289 -21.32 10.25 -6.32
N TRP A 290 -20.47 11.19 -6.76
CA TRP A 290 -20.80 12.32 -7.63
C TRP A 290 -19.77 12.47 -8.74
N ILE A 291 -20.22 12.95 -9.89
CA ILE A 291 -19.33 13.40 -10.97
C ILE A 291 -18.98 14.86 -10.70
N THR A 292 -17.69 15.16 -10.56
CA THR A 292 -17.15 16.47 -10.16
C THR A 292 -16.24 17.07 -11.26
N PRO A 293 -15.80 18.34 -11.14
CA PRO A 293 -14.99 18.97 -12.18
C PRO A 293 -13.73 18.17 -12.53
N PRO A 294 -13.30 18.16 -13.81
CA PRO A 294 -12.09 17.47 -14.24
C PRO A 294 -10.82 17.94 -13.51
N ILE A 295 -9.79 17.09 -13.53
CA ILE A 295 -8.49 17.37 -12.92
C ILE A 295 -7.93 18.75 -13.32
N PHE A 296 -7.40 19.48 -12.34
CA PHE A 296 -6.86 20.84 -12.47
C PHE A 296 -7.84 21.92 -12.98
N LYS A 297 -9.14 21.63 -13.13
CA LYS A 297 -10.16 22.64 -13.44
C LYS A 297 -10.67 23.30 -12.16
N PRO A 298 -11.29 24.49 -12.24
CA PRO A 298 -11.91 25.14 -11.08
C PRO A 298 -12.87 24.18 -10.34
N GLY A 299 -12.71 24.07 -9.03
CA GLY A 299 -13.47 23.14 -8.17
C GLY A 299 -12.77 21.81 -7.86
N ASP A 300 -11.72 21.43 -8.59
CA ASP A 300 -10.96 20.19 -8.32
C ASP A 300 -10.19 20.26 -6.99
N ALA A 301 -9.50 21.38 -6.73
CA ALA A 301 -8.83 21.59 -5.43
C ALA A 301 -9.83 21.70 -4.26
N ASP A 302 -10.99 22.29 -4.51
CA ASP A 302 -12.09 22.37 -3.53
C ASP A 302 -12.61 20.96 -3.20
N ALA A 303 -12.66 20.06 -4.19
CA ALA A 303 -13.05 18.66 -4.00
C ALA A 303 -12.06 17.92 -3.09
N ASP A 304 -10.75 17.99 -3.37
CA ASP A 304 -9.71 17.37 -2.54
C ASP A 304 -9.75 17.86 -1.08
N ILE A 305 -9.90 19.18 -0.89
CA ILE A 305 -10.02 19.77 0.45
C ILE A 305 -11.31 19.32 1.13
N THR A 306 -12.42 19.25 0.38
CA THR A 306 -13.71 18.75 0.89
C THR A 306 -13.59 17.29 1.32
N ALA A 307 -12.96 16.43 0.52
CA ALA A 307 -12.73 15.03 0.84
C ALA A 307 -11.91 14.87 2.12
N ALA A 308 -10.84 15.66 2.28
CA ALA A 308 -10.02 15.68 3.49
C ALA A 308 -10.82 16.12 4.73
N ILE A 309 -11.70 17.12 4.61
CA ILE A 309 -12.55 17.61 5.71
C ILE A 309 -13.63 16.59 6.09
N LEU A 310 -14.25 15.94 5.11
CA LEU A 310 -15.31 14.96 5.35
C LEU A 310 -14.77 13.64 5.87
N GLY A 311 -13.78 13.04 5.20
CA GLY A 311 -13.32 11.67 5.43
C GLY A 311 -11.80 11.46 5.52
N GLY A 312 -10.99 12.52 5.63
CA GLY A 312 -9.52 12.44 5.58
C GLY A 312 -8.79 11.85 6.81
N GLY A 313 -9.52 11.30 7.80
CA GLY A 313 -8.95 10.65 8.99
C GLY A 313 -9.69 10.98 10.27
N LYS A 314 -9.09 10.70 11.45
CA LYS A 314 -9.74 10.88 12.77
C LYS A 314 -10.22 12.30 13.07
N SER A 315 -9.66 13.26 12.36
CA SER A 315 -9.90 14.70 12.55
C SER A 315 -11.06 15.23 11.70
N SER A 316 -11.58 14.39 10.78
CA SER A 316 -12.61 14.70 9.79
C SER A 316 -14.04 14.63 10.38
N ARG A 317 -14.98 15.31 9.73
CA ARG A 317 -16.36 15.45 10.24
C ARG A 317 -17.10 14.12 10.30
N LEU A 318 -17.07 13.33 9.23
CA LEU A 318 -17.78 12.05 9.20
C LEU A 318 -17.17 11.05 10.18
N TYR A 319 -15.85 11.08 10.39
CA TYR A 319 -15.23 10.26 11.44
C TYR A 319 -15.75 10.66 12.83
N LYS A 320 -15.69 11.96 13.16
CA LYS A 320 -16.16 12.48 14.45
C LYS A 320 -17.62 12.09 14.68
N HIS A 321 -18.48 12.31 13.69
CA HIS A 321 -19.90 12.08 13.85
C HIS A 321 -20.30 10.59 13.81
N LEU A 322 -19.87 9.82 12.79
CA LEU A 322 -20.33 8.43 12.61
C LEU A 322 -19.51 7.40 13.38
N VAL A 323 -18.19 7.59 13.51
CA VAL A 323 -17.29 6.62 14.13
C VAL A 323 -17.10 6.89 15.62
N TYR A 324 -16.97 8.16 16.00
CA TYR A 324 -16.66 8.57 17.37
C TYR A 324 -17.90 8.84 18.21
N ASP A 325 -18.77 9.76 17.79
CA ASP A 325 -19.94 10.21 18.56
C ASP A 325 -21.09 9.19 18.52
N GLN A 326 -21.59 8.87 17.33
CA GLN A 326 -22.73 7.95 17.16
C GLN A 326 -22.33 6.48 17.32
N GLN A 327 -21.05 6.15 17.04
CA GLN A 327 -20.53 4.78 17.01
C GLN A 327 -21.38 3.83 16.16
N ILE A 328 -21.85 4.29 15.00
CA ILE A 328 -22.60 3.48 14.03
C ILE A 328 -21.74 3.00 12.87
N ALA A 329 -20.61 3.68 12.60
CA ALA A 329 -19.66 3.33 11.56
C ALA A 329 -18.37 2.75 12.13
N GLN A 330 -17.83 1.74 11.42
CA GLN A 330 -16.54 1.14 11.70
C GLN A 330 -15.41 1.92 11.02
N GLN A 331 -15.62 2.30 9.77
CA GLN A 331 -14.70 3.06 8.95
C GLN A 331 -15.48 4.08 8.11
N VAL A 332 -14.84 5.21 7.86
CA VAL A 332 -15.28 6.22 6.89
C VAL A 332 -14.08 6.63 6.04
N SER A 333 -14.29 6.84 4.75
CA SER A 333 -13.38 7.54 3.86
C SER A 333 -14.15 8.43 2.90
N SER A 334 -13.49 9.46 2.39
CA SER A 334 -13.97 10.27 1.28
C SER A 334 -12.79 10.63 0.41
N GLN A 335 -12.95 10.53 -0.91
CA GLN A 335 -11.88 10.75 -1.86
C GLN A 335 -12.37 11.55 -3.07
N GLN A 336 -11.42 12.17 -3.75
CA GLN A 336 -11.58 12.76 -5.07
C GLN A 336 -10.63 12.00 -6.01
N TYR A 337 -11.19 11.32 -7.00
CA TYR A 337 -10.46 10.76 -8.13
C TYR A 337 -10.48 11.78 -9.27
N SER A 338 -9.42 12.57 -9.36
CA SER A 338 -9.30 13.62 -10.38
C SER A 338 -9.01 13.02 -11.75
N LEU A 339 -9.94 13.16 -12.70
CA LEU A 339 -9.88 12.53 -14.03
C LEU A 339 -10.12 13.56 -15.15
N MET A 340 -9.69 13.26 -16.38
CA MET A 340 -9.73 14.18 -17.53
C MET A 340 -11.16 14.45 -18.04
N LEU A 341 -12.02 13.43 -18.12
CA LEU A 341 -13.36 13.55 -18.72
C LEU A 341 -14.46 13.94 -17.71
N GLY A 342 -14.10 14.01 -16.44
CA GLY A 342 -15.01 14.21 -15.30
C GLY A 342 -14.53 13.37 -14.14
N SER A 343 -14.24 14.04 -13.04
CA SER A 343 -13.71 13.42 -11.83
C SER A 343 -14.81 12.74 -11.03
N LEU A 344 -14.42 11.89 -10.08
CA LEU A 344 -15.33 11.20 -9.17
C LEU A 344 -15.04 11.64 -7.73
N PHE A 345 -16.06 12.17 -7.05
CA PHE A 345 -16.01 12.35 -5.60
C PHE A 345 -16.84 11.27 -4.94
N ASP A 346 -16.27 10.53 -4.00
CA ASP A 346 -16.98 9.47 -3.29
C ASP A 346 -16.87 9.58 -1.76
N ILE A 347 -17.83 8.94 -1.09
CA ILE A 347 -17.87 8.71 0.34
C ILE A 347 -18.21 7.24 0.57
N GLU A 348 -17.37 6.56 1.34
CA GLU A 348 -17.60 5.18 1.77
C GLU A 348 -17.74 5.09 3.29
N VAL A 349 -18.76 4.38 3.77
CA VAL A 349 -18.98 4.15 5.20
C VAL A 349 -19.35 2.69 5.46
N THR A 350 -18.51 1.99 6.21
CA THR A 350 -18.78 0.62 6.68
C THR A 350 -19.51 0.66 8.02
N ALA A 351 -20.61 -0.07 8.16
CA ALA A 351 -21.39 -0.14 9.40
C ALA A 351 -20.64 -0.92 10.48
N ARG A 352 -20.91 -0.59 11.75
CA ARG A 352 -20.60 -1.50 12.86
C ARG A 352 -21.62 -2.64 12.94
N PRO A 353 -21.28 -3.76 13.61
CA PRO A 353 -22.24 -4.81 13.90
C PRO A 353 -23.53 -4.26 14.54
N GLY A 354 -24.68 -4.63 13.98
CA GLY A 354 -26.00 -4.19 14.46
C GLY A 354 -26.54 -2.89 13.86
N HIS A 355 -25.75 -2.20 13.01
CA HIS A 355 -26.18 -0.97 12.32
C HIS A 355 -26.50 -1.19 10.85
N THR A 356 -27.33 -0.31 10.29
CA THR A 356 -27.90 -0.44 8.94
C THR A 356 -27.36 0.62 7.98
N VAL A 357 -27.37 0.32 6.68
CA VAL A 357 -27.02 1.30 5.63
C VAL A 357 -27.91 2.55 5.67
N GLN A 358 -29.16 2.43 6.10
CA GLN A 358 -30.08 3.57 6.22
C GLN A 358 -29.68 4.54 7.35
N GLU A 359 -29.19 4.02 8.48
CA GLU A 359 -28.66 4.85 9.57
C GLU A 359 -27.41 5.62 9.12
N LEU A 360 -26.51 4.94 8.41
CA LEU A 360 -25.30 5.56 7.87
C LEU A 360 -25.65 6.65 6.85
N GLU A 361 -26.49 6.33 5.87
CA GLU A 361 -26.93 7.27 4.83
C GLU A 361 -27.55 8.53 5.45
N LYS A 362 -28.46 8.37 6.41
CA LYS A 362 -29.07 9.50 7.12
C LYS A 362 -28.02 10.39 7.81
N SER A 363 -26.99 9.78 8.39
CA SER A 363 -25.93 10.50 9.11
C SER A 363 -24.98 11.22 8.13
N ILE A 364 -24.65 10.59 7.01
CA ILE A 364 -23.89 11.22 5.91
C ILE A 364 -24.66 12.41 5.35
N ASP A 365 -25.96 12.24 5.08
CA ASP A 365 -26.81 13.30 4.55
C ASP A 365 -26.96 14.48 5.50
N ALA A 366 -27.07 14.20 6.81
CA ALA A 366 -27.11 15.25 7.82
C ALA A 366 -25.80 16.06 7.84
N GLU A 367 -24.65 15.41 7.72
CA GLU A 367 -23.35 16.09 7.69
C GLU A 367 -23.14 16.88 6.39
N LEU A 368 -23.50 16.30 5.23
CA LEU A 368 -23.46 17.03 3.96
C LEU A 368 -24.37 18.25 3.99
N GLU A 369 -25.56 18.14 4.57
CA GLU A 369 -26.47 19.28 4.71
C GLU A 369 -25.94 20.35 5.67
N ALA A 370 -25.32 19.95 6.78
CA ALA A 370 -24.61 20.88 7.67
C ALA A 370 -23.48 21.60 6.92
N MET A 371 -22.71 20.88 6.10
CA MET A 371 -21.65 21.47 5.29
C MET A 371 -22.17 22.40 4.19
N ARG A 372 -23.34 22.12 3.60
CA ARG A 372 -24.02 23.04 2.65
C ARG A 372 -24.50 24.32 3.33
N ARG A 373 -25.06 24.21 4.53
CA ARG A 373 -25.65 25.34 5.28
C ARG A 373 -24.57 26.22 5.91
N ASP A 374 -23.68 25.60 6.68
CA ASP A 374 -22.77 26.29 7.58
C ASP A 374 -21.34 26.39 7.00
N GLY A 375 -20.95 25.47 6.11
CA GLY A 375 -19.59 25.36 5.58
C GLY A 375 -18.59 24.77 6.59
N PRO A 376 -17.33 24.57 6.18
CA PRO A 376 -16.22 24.27 7.09
C PRO A 376 -15.81 25.50 7.91
N ASP A 377 -15.25 25.27 9.10
CA ASP A 377 -14.51 26.33 9.80
C ASP A 377 -13.10 26.53 9.20
N GLY A 378 -12.44 27.63 9.55
CA GLY A 378 -11.12 27.94 9.02
C GLY A 378 -10.04 26.91 9.42
N LYS A 379 -10.14 26.29 10.60
CA LYS A 379 -9.18 25.27 11.04
C LYS A 379 -9.34 23.97 10.27
N GLU A 380 -10.54 23.60 9.87
CA GLU A 380 -10.78 22.43 9.02
C GLU A 380 -10.08 22.58 7.67
N VAL A 381 -10.24 23.75 7.03
CA VAL A 381 -9.56 24.07 5.77
C VAL A 381 -8.04 24.10 5.96
N GLU A 382 -7.52 24.75 7.01
CA GLU A 382 -6.08 24.79 7.27
C GLU A 382 -5.47 23.40 7.53
N ARG A 383 -6.14 22.53 8.30
CA ARG A 383 -5.67 21.17 8.54
C ARG A 383 -5.65 20.33 7.26
N ALA A 384 -6.67 20.47 6.42
CA ALA A 384 -6.71 19.81 5.11
C ALA A 384 -5.56 20.28 4.21
N ARG A 385 -5.35 21.60 4.10
CA ARG A 385 -4.23 22.19 3.36
C ARG A 385 -2.87 21.72 3.88
N ASN A 386 -2.67 21.71 5.20
CA ASN A 386 -1.40 21.29 5.81
C ASN A 386 -1.11 19.82 5.51
N SER A 387 -2.12 18.96 5.59
CA SER A 387 -1.99 17.54 5.27
C SER A 387 -1.65 17.31 3.80
N ILE A 388 -2.34 18.00 2.88
CA ILE A 388 -2.07 17.91 1.43
C ILE A 388 -0.67 18.40 1.10
N GLU A 389 -0.27 19.57 1.56
CA GLU A 389 1.05 20.12 1.25
C GLU A 389 2.18 19.29 1.86
N THR A 390 2.04 18.77 3.08
CA THR A 390 3.06 17.87 3.62
C THR A 390 3.20 16.63 2.74
N ARG A 391 2.09 16.02 2.28
CA ARG A 391 2.15 14.87 1.35
C ARG A 391 2.83 15.24 0.03
N MET A 392 2.56 16.43 -0.52
CA MET A 392 3.21 16.91 -1.74
C MET A 392 4.73 17.01 -1.57
N VAL A 393 5.21 17.55 -0.44
CA VAL A 393 6.65 17.68 -0.15
C VAL A 393 7.30 16.32 0.14
N GLN A 394 6.62 15.45 0.90
CA GLN A 394 7.10 14.08 1.19
C GLN A 394 7.28 13.26 -0.08
N ALA A 395 6.36 13.38 -1.05
CA ALA A 395 6.45 12.67 -2.31
C ALA A 395 7.71 13.03 -3.13
N LEU A 396 8.31 14.21 -2.90
CA LEU A 396 9.56 14.61 -3.55
C LEU A 396 10.78 13.83 -3.03
N GLU A 397 10.66 13.13 -1.89
CA GLU A 397 11.76 12.31 -1.40
C GLU A 397 12.09 11.16 -2.35
N SER A 398 11.08 10.61 -3.03
CA SER A 398 11.20 9.52 -4.01
C SER A 398 11.43 10.03 -5.43
N LEU A 399 12.42 9.44 -6.13
CA LEU A 399 12.78 9.82 -7.50
C LEU A 399 11.69 9.46 -8.52
N GLY A 400 11.03 8.30 -8.33
CA GLY A 400 9.99 7.77 -9.21
C GLY A 400 8.94 6.98 -8.44
N GLY A 401 8.49 5.86 -8.99
CA GLY A 401 7.45 5.04 -8.36
C GLY A 401 6.06 5.67 -8.41
N PHE A 402 5.25 5.36 -7.40
CA PHE A 402 3.87 5.83 -7.29
C PHE A 402 3.84 7.28 -6.73
N GLY A 403 3.80 8.27 -7.63
CA GLY A 403 3.65 9.70 -7.27
C GLY A 403 4.93 10.44 -6.86
N GLY A 404 6.11 9.84 -7.06
CA GLY A 404 7.42 10.49 -6.88
C GLY A 404 7.72 11.55 -7.95
N VAL A 405 8.95 12.07 -7.98
CA VAL A 405 9.32 13.22 -8.83
C VAL A 405 9.08 12.93 -10.32
N ALA A 406 9.56 11.81 -10.86
CA ALA A 406 9.41 11.46 -12.27
C ALA A 406 7.94 11.31 -12.69
N ASP A 407 7.15 10.62 -11.87
CA ASP A 407 5.72 10.40 -12.13
C ASP A 407 4.94 11.72 -12.10
N ARG A 408 5.29 12.62 -11.17
CA ARG A 408 4.68 13.94 -11.04
C ARG A 408 5.02 14.87 -12.20
N LEU A 409 6.26 14.86 -12.67
CA LEU A 409 6.68 15.60 -13.87
C LEU A 409 5.88 15.13 -15.09
N ASN A 410 5.71 13.82 -15.25
CA ASN A 410 4.87 13.26 -16.32
C ASN A 410 3.39 13.64 -16.14
N MET A 411 2.83 13.58 -14.93
CA MET A 411 1.46 13.99 -14.64
C MET A 411 1.18 15.41 -15.08
N TYR A 412 2.00 16.37 -14.64
CA TYR A 412 1.80 17.76 -15.04
C TYR A 412 2.09 17.98 -16.53
N ASN A 413 3.02 17.23 -17.12
CA ASN A 413 3.25 17.28 -18.57
C ASN A 413 2.03 16.80 -19.37
N HIS A 414 1.44 15.69 -18.97
CA HIS A 414 0.31 15.07 -19.65
C HIS A 414 -0.93 15.95 -19.59
N PHE A 415 -1.31 16.42 -18.38
CA PHE A 415 -2.55 17.16 -18.20
C PHE A 415 -2.44 18.67 -18.46
N LEU A 416 -1.25 19.27 -18.29
CA LEU A 416 -1.06 20.72 -18.30
C LEU A 416 0.02 21.20 -19.27
N HIS A 417 0.80 20.28 -19.87
CA HIS A 417 1.98 20.58 -20.69
C HIS A 417 3.06 21.40 -19.96
N ASP A 418 3.03 21.40 -18.63
CA ASP A 418 3.96 22.12 -17.76
C ASP A 418 4.48 21.18 -16.66
N PRO A 419 5.62 20.49 -16.86
CA PRO A 419 6.21 19.64 -15.82
C PRO A 419 6.50 20.40 -14.51
N GLY A 420 6.69 21.72 -14.58
CA GLY A 420 7.03 22.59 -13.45
C GLY A 420 5.85 23.02 -12.59
N TYR A 421 4.66 22.47 -12.78
CA TYR A 421 3.42 22.99 -12.20
C TYR A 421 3.29 22.86 -10.67
N LEU A 422 4.21 22.16 -9.99
CA LEU A 422 4.13 21.90 -8.54
C LEU A 422 3.87 23.14 -7.66
N PRO A 423 4.52 24.31 -7.86
CA PRO A 423 4.21 25.51 -7.07
C PRO A 423 2.79 26.04 -7.32
N SER A 424 2.29 25.95 -8.56
CA SER A 424 0.93 26.33 -8.94
C SER A 424 -0.10 25.35 -8.37
N ASP A 425 0.23 24.06 -8.32
CA ASP A 425 -0.56 23.02 -7.68
C ASP A 425 -0.71 23.30 -6.17
N ALA A 426 0.37 23.65 -5.49
CA ALA A 426 0.31 24.07 -4.10
C ALA A 426 -0.52 25.36 -3.94
N ALA A 427 -0.37 26.31 -4.87
CA ALA A 427 -1.11 27.57 -4.84
C ALA A 427 -2.63 27.37 -5.00
N ARG A 428 -3.09 26.44 -5.84
CA ARG A 428 -4.54 26.16 -5.97
C ARG A 428 -5.14 25.66 -4.65
N TYR A 429 -4.44 24.81 -3.90
CA TYR A 429 -4.90 24.37 -2.58
C TYR A 429 -4.88 25.51 -1.54
N ARG A 430 -3.83 26.36 -1.57
CA ARG A 430 -3.74 27.56 -0.72
C ARG A 430 -4.84 28.60 -1.02
N ALA A 431 -5.42 28.56 -2.21
CA ALA A 431 -6.52 29.45 -2.61
C ALA A 431 -7.90 28.98 -2.12
N VAL A 432 -8.08 27.70 -1.77
CA VAL A 432 -9.39 27.13 -1.38
C VAL A 432 -9.90 27.70 -0.06
N THR A 433 -10.97 28.50 -0.08
CA THR A 433 -11.50 29.16 1.13
C THR A 433 -12.62 28.33 1.79
N THR A 434 -13.04 28.71 2.99
CA THR A 434 -14.24 28.13 3.62
C THR A 434 -15.48 28.31 2.75
N ASP A 435 -15.61 29.47 2.09
CA ASP A 435 -16.73 29.77 1.20
C ASP A 435 -16.69 28.95 -0.09
N SER A 436 -15.51 28.75 -0.68
CA SER A 436 -15.39 27.96 -1.92
C SER A 436 -15.67 26.47 -1.68
N VAL A 437 -15.25 25.93 -0.52
CA VAL A 437 -15.64 24.58 -0.09
C VAL A 437 -17.16 24.48 0.11
N ARG A 438 -17.79 25.44 0.79
CA ARG A 438 -19.24 25.45 0.97
C ARG A 438 -19.97 25.51 -0.37
N GLU A 439 -19.49 26.34 -1.29
CA GLU A 439 -20.04 26.46 -2.63
C GLU A 439 -19.87 25.16 -3.43
N PHE A 440 -18.71 24.51 -3.36
CA PHE A 440 -18.47 23.20 -3.96
C PHE A 440 -19.50 22.17 -3.48
N VAL A 441 -19.68 22.02 -2.16
CA VAL A 441 -20.64 21.05 -1.60
C VAL A 441 -22.09 21.38 -2.02
N ARG A 442 -22.47 22.66 -2.07
CA ARG A 442 -23.80 23.08 -2.53
C ARG A 442 -24.05 22.80 -4.01
N ASN A 443 -23.03 22.98 -4.84
CA ASN A 443 -23.17 22.95 -6.29
C ASN A 443 -22.91 21.56 -6.89
N GLN A 444 -21.93 20.83 -6.35
CA GLN A 444 -21.44 19.55 -6.88
C GLN A 444 -22.01 18.36 -6.10
N LEU A 445 -21.98 18.40 -4.76
CA LEU A 445 -22.43 17.28 -3.93
C LEU A 445 -23.93 17.35 -3.62
N LYS A 446 -24.79 17.40 -4.65
CA LYS A 446 -26.25 17.52 -4.48
C LYS A 446 -26.88 16.15 -4.16
N PRO A 447 -27.89 16.09 -3.26
CA PRO A 447 -28.57 14.83 -2.95
C PRO A 447 -29.39 14.32 -4.15
N THR A 448 -29.82 15.20 -5.05
CA THR A 448 -30.60 14.85 -6.25
C THR A 448 -29.74 14.47 -7.45
N ALA A 449 -28.41 14.53 -7.36
CA ALA A 449 -27.49 14.32 -8.49
C ALA A 449 -26.33 13.39 -8.10
N ARG A 450 -26.66 12.25 -7.49
CA ARG A 450 -25.68 11.29 -6.95
C ARG A 450 -26.03 9.85 -7.28
N VAL A 451 -25.05 8.99 -7.09
CA VAL A 451 -25.23 7.53 -6.99
C VAL A 451 -25.16 7.12 -5.52
N VAL A 452 -26.06 6.24 -5.10
CA VAL A 452 -26.00 5.56 -3.79
C VAL A 452 -25.99 4.05 -4.02
N VAL A 453 -24.94 3.37 -3.59
CA VAL A 453 -24.85 1.90 -3.62
C VAL A 453 -24.79 1.36 -2.20
N HIS A 454 -25.69 0.44 -1.87
CA HIS A 454 -25.67 -0.28 -0.60
C HIS A 454 -25.06 -1.66 -0.82
N ALA A 455 -23.96 -1.96 -0.13
CA ALA A 455 -23.45 -3.32 -0.01
C ALA A 455 -24.11 -4.02 1.19
N VAL A 456 -24.70 -5.19 0.96
CA VAL A 456 -25.37 -5.98 2.00
C VAL A 456 -24.86 -7.42 2.03
N PRO A 457 -24.86 -8.08 3.20
CA PRO A 457 -24.52 -9.50 3.30
C PRO A 457 -25.41 -10.37 2.41
N GLY A 458 -24.81 -11.23 1.59
CA GLY A 458 -25.53 -12.17 0.74
C GLY A 458 -24.64 -12.96 -0.22
N ALA A 459 -25.27 -13.73 -1.10
CA ALA A 459 -24.57 -14.37 -2.20
C ALA A 459 -24.20 -13.30 -3.25
N GLN A 460 -22.96 -13.35 -3.73
CA GLN A 460 -22.51 -12.53 -4.86
C GLN A 460 -23.26 -12.91 -6.13
N ASP A 461 -23.62 -11.91 -6.94
CA ASP A 461 -23.97 -12.08 -8.34
C ASP A 461 -22.76 -11.74 -9.21
N LEU A 462 -22.12 -12.77 -9.76
CA LEU A 462 -20.96 -12.65 -10.63
C LEU A 462 -21.33 -12.72 -12.12
N GLY A 463 -22.62 -12.73 -12.44
CA GLY A 463 -23.11 -12.95 -13.80
C GLY A 463 -22.78 -14.34 -14.34
N THR A 464 -22.74 -14.44 -15.69
CA THR A 464 -22.47 -15.72 -16.36
C THR A 464 -20.97 -16.04 -16.32
N ALA A 465 -20.64 -17.24 -15.85
CA ALA A 465 -19.26 -17.71 -15.84
C ALA A 465 -18.69 -17.77 -17.26
N VAL A 466 -17.58 -17.06 -17.48
CA VAL A 466 -16.80 -17.14 -18.72
C VAL A 466 -15.78 -18.27 -18.57
N PRO A 467 -15.80 -19.32 -19.40
CA PRO A 467 -14.81 -20.40 -19.29
C PRO A 467 -13.41 -19.90 -19.69
N THR A 468 -12.35 -20.50 -19.12
CA THR A 468 -11.00 -20.41 -19.68
C THR A 468 -10.91 -21.43 -20.83
N PRO A 469 -10.62 -21.00 -22.07
CA PRO A 469 -10.40 -21.92 -23.19
C PRO A 469 -9.25 -22.88 -22.91
N ALA A 470 -9.28 -24.07 -23.53
CA ALA A 470 -8.12 -24.95 -23.50
C ALA A 470 -6.94 -24.27 -24.22
N ALA A 471 -5.73 -24.45 -23.67
CA ALA A 471 -4.51 -23.96 -24.30
C ALA A 471 -4.43 -24.48 -25.75
N THR A 472 -4.43 -23.56 -26.71
CA THR A 472 -4.27 -23.92 -28.12
C THR A 472 -2.79 -23.83 -28.46
N PRO A 473 -2.16 -24.90 -28.97
CA PRO A 473 -0.79 -24.83 -29.44
C PRO A 473 -0.69 -23.76 -30.52
N SER A 474 0.18 -22.77 -30.33
CA SER A 474 0.56 -21.82 -31.37
C SER A 474 2.04 -21.93 -31.65
N GLN A 475 2.45 -21.66 -32.89
CA GLN A 475 3.86 -21.64 -33.24
C GLN A 475 4.46 -20.31 -32.75
N PRO A 476 5.62 -20.34 -32.06
CA PRO A 476 6.27 -19.11 -31.61
C PRO A 476 6.47 -18.12 -32.77
N GLY A 477 6.07 -16.86 -32.57
CA GLY A 477 6.20 -15.80 -33.57
C GLY A 477 5.13 -15.79 -34.67
N GLU A 478 4.08 -16.61 -34.55
CA GLU A 478 2.95 -16.54 -35.47
C GLU A 478 2.22 -15.19 -35.36
N GLY A 479 2.34 -14.37 -36.40
CA GLY A 479 1.74 -13.05 -36.44
C GLY A 479 2.66 -11.90 -36.03
N ALA A 480 3.97 -12.12 -35.87
CA ALA A 480 4.92 -11.04 -35.63
C ALA A 480 4.86 -9.95 -36.72
N GLU A 481 4.91 -8.68 -36.31
CA GLU A 481 4.88 -7.51 -37.20
C GLU A 481 5.99 -6.54 -36.77
N SER A 482 6.83 -6.11 -37.72
CA SER A 482 7.92 -5.16 -37.43
C SER A 482 7.52 -3.74 -37.83
N ILE A 483 7.47 -2.83 -36.86
CA ILE A 483 7.12 -1.41 -37.10
C ILE A 483 8.37 -0.61 -37.44
N ASN A 484 9.46 -0.84 -36.70
CA ASN A 484 10.70 -0.08 -36.78
C ASN A 484 11.79 -0.84 -37.54
N ALA A 485 12.68 -0.10 -38.19
CA ALA A 485 13.87 -0.72 -38.75
C ALA A 485 14.74 -1.27 -37.61
N ASP A 486 15.33 -2.43 -37.85
CA ASP A 486 16.25 -3.04 -36.90
C ASP A 486 17.59 -2.28 -36.86
N ALA A 487 18.26 -2.34 -35.71
CA ALA A 487 19.59 -1.78 -35.53
C ALA A 487 20.47 -2.86 -34.88
N PRO A 488 21.52 -3.39 -35.56
CA PRO A 488 22.30 -4.51 -35.05
C PRO A 488 22.85 -4.34 -33.63
N TRP A 489 23.17 -3.10 -33.23
CA TRP A 489 23.67 -2.77 -31.89
C TRP A 489 22.65 -3.00 -30.77
N ARG A 490 21.34 -3.09 -31.06
CA ARG A 490 20.30 -3.39 -30.06
C ARG A 490 20.32 -4.84 -29.57
N ASN A 491 20.90 -5.75 -30.34
CA ASN A 491 21.08 -7.15 -29.92
C ASN A 491 22.07 -7.30 -28.76
N GLN A 492 22.84 -6.25 -28.46
CA GLN A 492 23.79 -6.26 -27.36
C GLN A 492 23.19 -5.51 -26.17
N MET A 493 22.82 -6.25 -25.13
CA MET A 493 22.40 -5.68 -23.86
C MET A 493 23.49 -4.72 -23.34
N PRO A 494 23.15 -3.48 -22.96
CA PRO A 494 24.11 -2.52 -22.43
C PRO A 494 24.84 -3.07 -21.20
N LYS A 495 26.14 -2.82 -21.14
CA LYS A 495 26.92 -3.11 -19.94
C LYS A 495 26.71 -2.00 -18.92
N PRO A 496 26.75 -2.30 -17.62
CA PRO A 496 26.74 -1.26 -16.60
C PRO A 496 27.89 -0.29 -16.84
N GLY A 497 27.61 1.01 -16.71
CA GLY A 497 28.63 2.04 -16.62
C GLY A 497 29.48 1.89 -15.34
N PRO A 498 30.48 2.78 -15.15
CA PRO A 498 31.31 2.77 -13.96
C PRO A 498 30.46 2.81 -12.68
N SER A 499 30.71 1.85 -11.78
CA SER A 499 30.01 1.80 -10.50
C SER A 499 30.33 3.04 -9.67
N ARG A 500 29.30 3.70 -9.16
CA ARG A 500 29.45 4.78 -8.18
C ARG A 500 29.59 4.17 -6.79
N THR A 501 30.51 4.69 -5.99
CA THR A 501 30.72 4.18 -4.63
C THR A 501 29.48 4.40 -3.78
N LEU A 502 28.79 3.32 -3.43
CA LEU A 502 27.65 3.37 -2.52
C LEU A 502 28.12 3.73 -1.11
N ARG A 503 27.67 4.88 -0.59
CA ARG A 503 27.89 5.29 0.80
C ARG A 503 26.57 5.28 1.56
N LEU A 504 26.23 4.12 2.12
CA LEU A 504 25.07 4.01 3.00
C LEU A 504 25.35 4.73 4.33
N PRO A 505 24.34 5.37 4.92
CA PRO A 505 24.51 6.09 6.16
C PRO A 505 24.86 5.13 7.30
N VAL A 506 25.95 5.41 8.00
CA VAL A 506 26.21 4.84 9.33
C VAL A 506 25.59 5.82 10.33
N PRO A 507 24.56 5.41 11.09
CA PRO A 507 23.90 6.32 12.02
C PRO A 507 24.88 6.75 13.11
N GLN A 508 24.80 8.03 13.47
CA GLN A 508 25.36 8.48 14.73
C GLN A 508 24.50 7.95 15.87
N THR A 509 25.13 7.65 17.01
CA THR A 509 24.39 7.21 18.19
C THR A 509 24.86 7.90 19.44
N TYR A 510 23.91 8.21 20.30
CA TYR A 510 24.15 8.66 21.67
C TYR A 510 23.05 8.10 22.57
N ARG A 511 23.31 8.15 23.88
CA ARG A 511 22.36 7.70 24.90
C ARG A 511 22.04 8.87 25.81
N LEU A 512 20.75 9.09 26.06
CA LEU A 512 20.31 10.06 27.08
C LEU A 512 20.62 9.54 28.49
N ALA A 513 20.64 10.44 29.47
CA ALA A 513 20.89 10.09 30.87
C ALA A 513 19.86 9.08 31.43
N ASN A 514 18.62 9.10 30.93
CA ASN A 514 17.56 8.15 31.28
C ASN A 514 17.68 6.80 30.54
N GLY A 515 18.71 6.59 29.74
CA GLY A 515 18.98 5.33 29.08
C GLY A 515 18.34 5.14 27.69
N LEU A 516 17.55 6.11 27.19
CA LEU A 516 17.04 6.10 25.81
C LEU A 516 18.18 6.14 24.81
N THR A 517 18.18 5.19 23.88
CA THR A 517 19.13 5.17 22.76
C THR A 517 18.61 6.06 21.65
N VAL A 518 19.46 6.90 21.07
CA VAL A 518 19.13 7.65 19.86
C VAL A 518 20.03 7.20 18.73
N LEU A 519 19.44 6.89 17.58
CA LEU A 519 20.14 6.67 16.31
C LEU A 519 19.71 7.78 15.36
N TYR A 520 20.67 8.40 14.68
CA TYR A 520 20.38 9.57 13.86
C TYR A 520 21.22 9.61 12.58
N THR A 521 20.58 10.01 11.50
CA THR A 521 21.20 10.27 10.19
C THR A 521 20.70 11.59 9.62
N GLU A 522 21.60 12.55 9.42
CA GLU A 522 21.27 13.82 8.76
C GLU A 522 21.01 13.61 7.26
N ARG A 523 19.97 14.24 6.74
CA ARG A 523 19.63 14.24 5.31
C ARG A 523 19.27 15.66 4.86
N PRO A 524 20.23 16.46 4.39
CA PRO A 524 19.95 17.80 3.86
C PRO A 524 19.23 17.71 2.51
N GLY A 525 18.51 18.76 2.12
CA GLY A 525 17.80 18.85 0.83
C GLY A 525 16.33 19.20 1.01
N LEU A 526 15.47 18.20 1.15
CA LEU A 526 14.03 18.41 1.38
C LEU A 526 13.75 18.68 2.86
N PRO A 527 12.82 19.59 3.20
CA PRO A 527 12.54 19.97 4.57
C PRO A 527 11.63 18.95 5.25
N VAL A 528 12.04 17.68 5.30
CA VAL A 528 11.29 16.56 5.87
C VAL A 528 12.12 15.90 6.96
N VAL A 529 11.47 15.56 8.06
CA VAL A 529 12.07 14.79 9.16
C VAL A 529 11.13 13.68 9.59
N SER A 530 11.66 12.46 9.66
CA SER A 530 10.98 11.26 10.14
C SER A 530 11.61 10.79 11.45
N ALA A 531 10.76 10.45 12.42
CA ALA A 531 11.15 9.83 13.67
C ALA A 531 10.35 8.55 13.91
N ASN A 532 11.06 7.52 14.35
CA ASN A 532 10.50 6.21 14.71
C ASN A 532 10.98 5.85 16.12
N LEU A 533 10.09 5.92 17.09
CA LEU A 533 10.35 5.43 18.43
C LEU A 533 9.98 3.96 18.51
N ILE A 534 10.97 3.10 18.77
CA ILE A 534 10.81 1.66 18.91
C ILE A 534 10.98 1.27 20.38
N VAL A 535 9.99 0.57 20.92
CA VAL A 535 10.07 -0.14 22.20
C VAL A 535 10.26 -1.63 21.89
N ARG A 536 11.29 -2.28 22.45
CA ARG A 536 11.56 -3.73 22.24
C ARG A 536 10.63 -4.64 23.05
N SER A 537 9.33 -4.35 23.00
CA SER A 537 8.27 -5.17 23.55
C SER A 537 7.07 -5.10 22.62
N GLY A 538 6.69 -6.25 22.05
CA GLY A 538 5.53 -6.39 21.18
C GLY A 538 4.63 -7.53 21.66
N SER A 539 3.92 -8.17 20.72
CA SER A 539 3.00 -9.27 21.01
C SER A 539 3.67 -10.51 21.63
N GLY A 540 4.99 -10.65 21.51
CA GLY A 540 5.79 -11.66 22.20
C GLY A 540 5.74 -11.54 23.73
N GLU A 541 5.42 -10.37 24.26
CA GLU A 541 5.26 -10.11 25.70
C GLU A 541 3.79 -10.17 26.17
N ASN A 542 2.87 -10.60 25.29
CA ASN A 542 1.49 -10.85 25.68
C ASN A 542 1.43 -12.02 26.68
N PRO A 543 0.67 -11.90 27.78
CA PRO A 543 0.27 -13.08 28.56
C PRO A 543 -0.43 -14.11 27.65
N ILE A 544 -0.22 -15.40 27.94
CA ILE A 544 -0.78 -16.50 27.12
C ILE A 544 -2.31 -16.42 27.03
N ASP A 545 -2.97 -15.98 28.09
CA ASP A 545 -4.42 -15.80 28.19
C ASP A 545 -4.91 -14.40 27.78
N ARG A 546 -4.00 -13.55 27.29
CA ARG A 546 -4.29 -12.20 26.78
C ARG A 546 -3.62 -11.90 25.42
N PRO A 547 -3.79 -12.76 24.39
CA PRO A 547 -3.27 -12.46 23.06
C PRO A 547 -3.86 -11.15 22.52
N GLY A 548 -3.00 -10.30 21.95
CA GLY A 548 -3.37 -8.99 21.38
C GLY A 548 -3.17 -7.80 22.33
N LEU A 549 -2.75 -8.00 23.58
CA LEU A 549 -2.63 -6.94 24.59
C LEU A 549 -1.65 -5.84 24.17
N ALA A 550 -0.50 -6.20 23.61
CA ALA A 550 0.48 -5.24 23.10
C ALA A 550 -0.11 -4.39 21.97
N GLY A 551 -0.81 -5.04 21.03
CA GLY A 551 -1.49 -4.37 19.93
C GLY A 551 -2.58 -3.40 20.43
N PHE A 552 -3.38 -3.82 21.41
CA PHE A 552 -4.43 -2.99 22.00
C PHE A 552 -3.82 -1.80 22.76
N THR A 553 -2.79 -2.04 23.56
CA THR A 553 -2.05 -0.98 24.26
C THR A 553 -1.49 0.05 23.27
N ALA A 554 -0.87 -0.40 22.17
CA ALA A 554 -0.32 0.49 21.15
C ALA A 554 -1.40 1.36 20.49
N ALA A 555 -2.57 0.80 20.14
CA ALA A 555 -3.67 1.58 19.58
C ALA A 555 -4.19 2.65 20.55
N MET A 556 -4.22 2.35 21.86
CA MET A 556 -4.68 3.27 22.89
C MET A 556 -3.77 4.47 23.14
N LEU A 557 -2.50 4.44 22.70
CA LEU A 557 -1.55 5.55 22.93
C LEU A 557 -2.04 6.87 22.31
N THR A 558 -2.74 6.82 21.17
CA THR A 558 -3.26 8.01 20.49
C THR A 558 -4.68 8.37 20.92
N GLU A 559 -5.28 7.63 21.84
CA GLU A 559 -6.68 7.81 22.24
C GLU A 559 -6.84 8.69 23.49
N GLY A 560 -5.78 9.37 23.91
CA GLY A 560 -5.81 10.37 24.97
C GLY A 560 -4.56 10.37 25.82
N THR A 561 -4.14 11.56 26.21
CA THR A 561 -3.04 11.79 27.14
C THR A 561 -3.57 12.40 28.43
N ALA A 562 -2.67 12.71 29.37
CA ALA A 562 -3.04 13.46 30.58
C ALA A 562 -3.61 14.85 30.27
N THR A 563 -3.33 15.42 29.09
CA THR A 563 -3.70 16.80 28.73
C THR A 563 -4.53 16.93 27.46
N ARG A 564 -4.68 15.85 26.69
CA ARG A 564 -5.36 15.85 25.39
C ARG A 564 -6.36 14.70 25.27
N THR A 565 -7.49 14.93 24.63
CA THR A 565 -8.40 13.88 24.16
C THR A 565 -7.90 13.24 22.88
N ALA A 566 -8.48 12.09 22.48
CA ALA A 566 -8.19 11.43 21.20
C ALA A 566 -8.36 12.39 20.00
N LEU A 567 -9.46 13.16 19.98
CA LEU A 567 -9.75 14.12 18.92
C LEU A 567 -8.75 15.28 18.92
N GLN A 568 -8.29 15.74 20.08
CA GLN A 568 -7.28 16.80 20.15
C GLN A 568 -5.92 16.33 19.64
N VAL A 569 -5.50 15.09 19.94
CA VAL A 569 -4.28 14.50 19.36
C VAL A 569 -4.38 14.45 17.84
N ALA A 570 -5.50 13.99 17.30
CA ALA A 570 -5.73 13.92 15.85
C ALA A 570 -5.78 15.31 15.19
N ASP A 571 -6.48 16.27 15.80
CA ASP A 571 -6.62 17.63 15.31
C ASP A 571 -5.25 18.37 15.33
N GLU A 572 -4.44 18.19 16.38
CA GLU A 572 -3.10 18.78 16.49
C GLU A 572 -2.12 18.17 15.49
N ALA A 573 -2.15 16.84 15.29
CA ALA A 573 -1.33 16.19 14.27
C ALA A 573 -1.68 16.71 12.86
N ALA A 574 -2.97 16.77 12.51
CA ALA A 574 -3.42 17.32 11.23
C ALA A 574 -3.07 18.82 11.08
N GLN A 575 -3.14 19.59 12.17
CA GLN A 575 -2.75 21.01 12.18
C GLN A 575 -1.26 21.20 11.90
N LEU A 576 -0.41 20.32 12.41
CA LEU A 576 1.02 20.31 12.11
C LEU A 576 1.33 19.74 10.72
N GLY A 577 0.33 19.25 9.99
CA GLY A 577 0.51 18.52 8.74
C GLY A 577 1.35 17.26 8.95
N THR A 578 1.28 16.63 10.11
CA THR A 578 2.02 15.41 10.43
C THR A 578 1.07 14.23 10.62
N SER A 579 1.61 13.02 10.48
CA SER A 579 0.95 11.80 10.94
C SER A 579 1.61 11.33 12.23
N ILE A 580 0.80 10.80 13.15
CA ILE A 580 1.27 9.99 14.27
C ILE A 580 0.57 8.65 14.19
N SER A 581 1.35 7.60 13.98
CA SER A 581 0.85 6.23 13.92
C SER A 581 1.50 5.38 14.98
N THR A 582 0.71 4.44 15.52
CA THR A 582 1.16 3.50 16.54
C THR A 582 0.84 2.09 16.10
N SER A 583 1.75 1.17 16.40
CA SER A 583 1.57 -0.24 16.07
C SER A 583 2.37 -1.14 17.01
N SER A 584 2.00 -2.41 17.04
CA SER A 584 2.80 -3.47 17.65
C SER A 584 2.99 -4.57 16.63
N THR A 585 4.22 -5.04 16.51
CA THR A 585 4.58 -6.30 15.85
C THR A 585 4.73 -7.38 16.92
N MET A 586 5.29 -8.52 16.54
CA MET A 586 5.67 -9.58 17.47
C MET A 586 6.77 -9.18 18.45
N ASP A 587 7.78 -8.42 18.02
CA ASP A 587 8.95 -8.12 18.87
C ASP A 587 8.97 -6.69 19.41
N THR A 588 8.20 -5.79 18.80
CA THR A 588 8.30 -4.35 19.07
C THR A 588 6.96 -3.66 19.07
N SER A 589 6.84 -2.61 19.87
CA SER A 589 5.84 -1.56 19.68
C SER A 589 6.52 -0.34 19.07
N SER A 590 5.83 0.40 18.20
CA SER A 590 6.40 1.58 17.55
C SER A 590 5.44 2.77 17.54
N VAL A 591 5.99 3.97 17.65
CA VAL A 591 5.31 5.23 17.40
C VAL A 591 6.11 5.98 16.33
N ARG A 592 5.45 6.36 15.23
CA ARG A 592 6.08 6.98 14.07
C ARG A 592 5.48 8.35 13.82
N THR A 593 6.32 9.29 13.40
CA THR A 593 5.88 10.59 12.90
C THR A 593 6.80 11.07 11.79
N THR A 594 6.19 11.74 10.82
CA THR A 594 6.92 12.46 9.77
C THR A 594 6.29 13.83 9.60
N ALA A 595 7.13 14.86 9.61
CA ALA A 595 6.70 16.25 9.54
C ALA A 595 7.65 17.05 8.67
N LEU A 596 7.19 18.23 8.24
CA LEU A 596 8.10 19.24 7.70
C LEU A 596 9.06 19.73 8.78
N THR A 597 10.30 20.07 8.44
CA THR A 597 11.36 20.50 9.39
C THR A 597 10.87 21.56 10.37
N GLN A 598 10.15 22.57 9.87
CA GLN A 598 9.59 23.66 10.69
C GLN A 598 8.59 23.20 11.76
N ASN A 599 7.90 22.09 11.53
CA ASN A 599 6.89 21.53 12.44
C ASN A 599 7.43 20.34 13.25
N PHE A 600 8.66 19.87 12.97
CA PHE A 600 9.19 18.64 13.56
C PHE A 600 9.32 18.72 15.09
N ALA A 601 9.74 19.86 15.65
CA ALA A 601 9.84 20.02 17.09
C ALA A 601 8.48 19.81 17.80
N ALA A 602 7.40 20.35 17.22
CA ALA A 602 6.04 20.17 17.75
C ALA A 602 5.52 18.74 17.53
N ALA A 603 5.81 18.14 16.37
CA ALA A 603 5.45 16.75 16.10
C ALA A 603 6.16 15.76 17.05
N LEU A 604 7.45 16.01 17.35
CA LEU A 604 8.22 15.23 18.31
C LEU A 604 7.68 15.39 19.75
N ALA A 605 7.25 16.60 20.13
CA ALA A 605 6.62 16.84 21.41
C ALA A 605 5.27 16.11 21.55
N LEU A 606 4.44 16.13 20.48
CA LEU A 606 3.18 15.38 20.46
C LEU A 606 3.43 13.86 20.50
N MET A 607 4.43 13.35 19.77
CA MET A 607 4.87 11.96 19.87
C MET A 607 5.29 11.61 21.31
N ALA A 608 6.07 12.46 21.96
CA ALA A 608 6.50 12.21 23.33
C ALA A 608 5.32 12.18 24.31
N ASP A 609 4.33 13.06 24.14
CA ASP A 609 3.13 13.07 24.99
C ASP A 609 2.34 11.76 24.88
N VAL A 610 2.07 11.28 23.65
CA VAL A 610 1.31 10.03 23.43
C VAL A 610 2.07 8.78 23.91
N VAL A 611 3.40 8.83 23.93
CA VAL A 611 4.23 7.72 24.42
C VAL A 611 4.32 7.72 25.94
N THR A 612 4.54 8.89 26.54
CA THR A 612 4.99 9.00 27.94
C THR A 612 3.89 9.37 28.92
N HIS A 613 2.76 9.90 28.43
CA HIS A 613 1.60 10.27 29.26
C HIS A 613 0.24 9.78 28.74
N PRO A 614 0.10 8.57 28.15
CA PRO A 614 -1.22 8.06 27.78
C PRO A 614 -2.10 7.88 29.04
N SER A 615 -3.36 8.31 28.95
CA SER A 615 -4.30 8.26 30.09
C SER A 615 -5.15 6.99 30.10
N PHE A 616 -5.23 6.27 28.96
CA PHE A 616 -6.13 5.14 28.71
C PHE A 616 -7.56 5.42 29.20
N PRO A 617 -8.28 6.38 28.59
CA PRO A 617 -9.65 6.69 29.00
C PRO A 617 -10.55 5.47 28.87
N GLN A 618 -11.49 5.29 29.81
CA GLN A 618 -12.37 4.12 29.82
C GLN A 618 -13.30 4.09 28.61
N ASP A 619 -13.91 5.23 28.24
CA ASP A 619 -14.82 5.30 27.10
C ASP A 619 -14.09 5.02 25.78
N GLU A 620 -12.85 5.49 25.66
CA GLU A 620 -11.98 5.21 24.51
C GLU A 620 -11.55 3.76 24.44
N THR A 621 -11.27 3.15 25.60
CA THR A 621 -10.99 1.72 25.71
C THR A 621 -12.14 0.91 25.15
N GLU A 622 -13.38 1.21 25.55
CA GLU A 622 -14.56 0.48 25.07
C GLU A 622 -14.86 0.75 23.59
N ARG A 623 -14.69 1.99 23.11
CA ARG A 623 -14.81 2.31 21.68
C ARG A 623 -13.80 1.54 20.84
N GLN A 624 -12.53 1.51 21.27
CA GLN A 624 -11.49 0.75 20.58
C GLN A 624 -11.71 -0.76 20.68
N ARG A 625 -12.27 -1.27 21.78
CA ARG A 625 -12.68 -2.68 21.89
C ARG A 625 -13.70 -3.03 20.81
N LYS A 626 -14.77 -2.24 20.69
CA LYS A 626 -15.79 -2.41 19.63
C LYS A 626 -15.16 -2.33 18.24
N SER A 627 -14.25 -1.38 18.01
CA SER A 627 -13.52 -1.24 16.74
C SER A 627 -12.71 -2.48 16.39
N ARG A 628 -11.99 -3.04 17.37
CA ARG A 628 -11.19 -4.25 17.19
C ARG A 628 -12.05 -5.48 16.93
N LEU A 629 -13.17 -5.64 17.63
CA LEU A 629 -14.11 -6.74 17.39
C LEU A 629 -14.71 -6.68 15.98
N ALA A 630 -15.14 -5.50 15.53
CA ALA A 630 -15.61 -5.31 14.15
C ALA A 630 -14.50 -5.56 13.12
N SER A 631 -13.25 -5.16 13.41
CA SER A 631 -12.10 -5.47 12.53
C SER A 631 -11.84 -6.98 12.43
N LEU A 632 -12.05 -7.75 13.51
CA LEU A 632 -11.95 -9.21 13.45
C LEU A 632 -13.05 -9.85 12.58
N VAL A 633 -14.26 -9.29 12.62
CA VAL A 633 -15.38 -9.67 11.76
C VAL A 633 -15.04 -9.44 10.29
N GLU A 634 -14.55 -8.25 9.92
CA GLU A 634 -14.12 -7.97 8.53
C GLU A 634 -12.99 -8.90 8.08
N GLN A 635 -12.01 -9.18 8.96
CA GLN A 635 -10.91 -10.09 8.64
C GLN A 635 -11.37 -11.54 8.41
N ARG A 636 -12.45 -12.00 9.07
CA ARG A 636 -13.01 -13.35 8.85
C ARG A 636 -13.62 -13.49 7.45
N ALA A 637 -14.15 -12.42 6.89
CA ALA A 637 -14.69 -12.39 5.54
C ALA A 637 -13.62 -12.31 4.44
N ASN A 638 -12.35 -12.02 4.78
CA ASN A 638 -11.26 -11.92 3.82
C ASN A 638 -10.38 -13.20 3.82
N PRO A 639 -10.43 -14.04 2.76
CA PRO A 639 -9.70 -15.30 2.71
C PRO A 639 -8.16 -15.13 2.86
N ALA A 640 -7.59 -14.03 2.37
CA ALA A 640 -6.15 -13.75 2.46
C ALA A 640 -5.70 -13.43 3.90
N MET A 641 -6.58 -12.84 4.71
CA MET A 641 -6.33 -12.62 6.14
C MET A 641 -6.52 -13.91 6.94
N VAL A 642 -7.55 -14.70 6.61
CA VAL A 642 -7.83 -15.99 7.26
C VAL A 642 -6.66 -16.96 7.11
N VAL A 643 -6.09 -17.11 5.91
CA VAL A 643 -4.98 -18.05 5.68
C VAL A 643 -3.75 -17.72 6.55
N GLY A 644 -3.45 -16.44 6.77
CA GLY A 644 -2.35 -15.99 7.62
C GLY A 644 -2.58 -16.23 9.12
N ARG A 645 -3.81 -16.02 9.58
CA ARG A 645 -4.23 -16.32 10.96
C ARG A 645 -4.12 -17.82 11.25
N VAL A 646 -4.70 -18.64 10.37
CA VAL A 646 -4.69 -20.11 10.50
C VAL A 646 -3.27 -20.66 10.43
N MET A 647 -2.43 -20.14 9.52
CA MET A 647 -1.01 -20.49 9.44
C MET A 647 -0.30 -20.22 10.77
N SER A 648 -0.47 -19.02 11.35
CA SER A 648 0.19 -18.66 12.62
C SER A 648 -0.24 -19.58 13.76
N ALA A 649 -1.55 -19.80 13.91
CA ALA A 649 -2.10 -20.69 14.93
C ALA A 649 -1.60 -22.14 14.77
N ALA A 650 -1.49 -22.62 13.53
CA ALA A 650 -1.01 -23.97 13.26
C ALA A 650 0.50 -24.13 13.53
N LEU A 651 1.33 -23.15 13.13
CA LEU A 651 2.79 -23.23 13.29
C LEU A 651 3.24 -23.17 14.75
N PHE A 652 2.64 -22.27 15.55
CA PHE A 652 3.13 -21.97 16.90
C PHE A 652 2.26 -22.57 18.01
N GLY A 653 0.98 -22.84 17.73
CA GLY A 653 0.02 -23.36 18.70
C GLY A 653 -0.42 -22.32 19.76
N PRO A 654 -1.41 -22.67 20.60
CA PRO A 654 -2.08 -21.71 21.50
C PRO A 654 -1.24 -21.31 22.73
N ARG A 655 -0.14 -22.02 23.03
CA ARG A 655 0.72 -21.68 24.19
C ARG A 655 1.85 -20.73 23.84
N HIS A 656 2.02 -20.40 22.57
CA HIS A 656 3.10 -19.57 22.08
C HIS A 656 2.51 -18.23 21.59
N PRO A 657 3.05 -17.06 22.01
CA PRO A 657 2.49 -15.75 21.64
C PRO A 657 2.38 -15.52 20.12
N TYR A 658 3.34 -16.03 19.35
CA TYR A 658 3.32 -15.96 17.88
C TYR A 658 2.23 -16.84 17.21
N GLY A 659 1.48 -17.64 17.97
CA GLY A 659 0.32 -18.39 17.48
C GLY A 659 -0.91 -17.53 17.22
N TYR A 660 -0.85 -16.25 17.60
CA TYR A 660 -1.94 -15.30 17.45
C TYR A 660 -1.52 -14.17 16.51
N VAL A 661 -2.49 -13.59 15.81
CA VAL A 661 -2.32 -12.32 15.11
C VAL A 661 -2.20 -11.17 16.11
N GLU A 662 -1.64 -10.04 15.70
CA GLU A 662 -1.38 -8.88 16.56
C GLU A 662 -2.67 -8.28 17.16
N ALA A 663 -3.82 -8.49 16.52
CA ALA A 663 -5.12 -8.07 17.03
C ALA A 663 -5.59 -8.90 18.25
N GLY A 664 -5.10 -10.12 18.42
CA GLY A 664 -5.58 -11.07 19.43
C GLY A 664 -6.76 -11.91 18.97
N THR A 665 -7.52 -12.44 19.92
CA THR A 665 -8.78 -13.16 19.68
C THR A 665 -9.97 -12.37 20.21
N GLU A 666 -11.16 -12.70 19.74
CA GLU A 666 -12.41 -12.11 20.23
C GLU A 666 -12.56 -12.27 21.75
N GLU A 667 -12.32 -13.47 22.28
CA GLU A 667 -12.43 -13.75 23.72
C GLU A 667 -11.43 -12.92 24.53
N SER A 668 -10.20 -12.80 24.03
CA SER A 668 -9.16 -12.01 24.69
C SER A 668 -9.48 -10.53 24.64
N ILE A 669 -9.95 -10.02 23.50
CA ILE A 669 -10.36 -8.62 23.36
C ILE A 669 -11.53 -8.32 24.29
N GLN A 670 -12.50 -9.22 24.47
CA GLN A 670 -13.59 -9.01 25.43
C GLN A 670 -13.11 -9.02 26.88
N ALA A 671 -12.14 -9.88 27.22
CA ALA A 671 -11.65 -10.04 28.58
C ALA A 671 -10.62 -8.98 29.03
N MET A 672 -9.95 -8.28 28.11
CA MET A 672 -8.96 -7.26 28.46
C MET A 672 -9.60 -6.05 29.12
N THR A 673 -8.94 -5.51 30.15
CA THR A 673 -9.37 -4.31 30.86
C THR A 673 -8.48 -3.11 30.53
N ARG A 674 -8.98 -1.90 30.78
CA ARG A 674 -8.19 -0.66 30.75
C ARG A 674 -6.91 -0.76 31.57
N ASP A 675 -6.98 -1.43 32.72
CA ASP A 675 -5.84 -1.62 33.61
C ASP A 675 -4.81 -2.62 33.06
N ASP A 676 -5.21 -3.62 32.27
CA ASP A 676 -4.26 -4.51 31.58
C ASP A 676 -3.37 -3.72 30.63
N MET A 677 -3.94 -2.78 29.85
CA MET A 677 -3.20 -1.93 28.93
C MET A 677 -2.30 -0.93 29.67
N ALA A 678 -2.82 -0.29 30.72
CA ALA A 678 -2.02 0.61 31.55
C ALA A 678 -0.85 -0.11 32.23
N ALA A 679 -1.07 -1.35 32.69
CA ALA A 679 -0.03 -2.19 33.28
C ALA A 679 1.00 -2.65 32.24
N PHE A 680 0.56 -3.07 31.05
CA PHE A 680 1.46 -3.41 29.95
C PHE A 680 2.32 -2.20 29.55
N TRP A 681 1.71 -1.03 29.39
CA TRP A 681 2.40 0.22 29.09
C TRP A 681 3.44 0.54 30.15
N LYS A 682 3.02 0.65 31.42
CA LYS A 682 3.91 1.01 32.55
C LYS A 682 5.10 0.06 32.68
N ARG A 683 4.92 -1.22 32.36
CA ARG A 683 5.97 -2.24 32.47
C ARG A 683 6.95 -2.20 31.30
N ASN A 684 6.47 -1.99 30.09
CA ASN A 684 7.25 -2.22 28.86
C ASN A 684 7.71 -0.95 28.15
N TYR A 685 6.95 0.15 28.26
CA TYR A 685 7.25 1.44 27.65
C TYR A 685 8.14 2.27 28.59
N VAL A 686 9.39 1.86 28.67
CA VAL A 686 10.43 2.49 29.50
C VAL A 686 11.62 2.90 28.65
N SER A 687 12.28 4.01 29.01
CA SER A 687 13.30 4.65 28.17
C SER A 687 14.48 3.74 27.83
N ASN A 688 14.94 2.91 28.79
CA ASN A 688 16.06 1.98 28.61
C ASN A 688 15.70 0.70 27.85
N ASN A 689 14.45 0.54 27.42
CA ASN A 689 13.99 -0.52 26.52
C ASN A 689 13.63 0.02 25.12
N ALA A 690 13.96 1.29 24.85
CA ALA A 690 13.57 1.98 23.62
C ALA A 690 14.75 2.60 22.87
N ALA A 691 14.52 2.82 21.57
CA ALA A 691 15.36 3.67 20.74
C ALA A 691 14.50 4.64 19.94
N LEU A 692 14.93 5.91 19.88
CA LEU A 692 14.41 6.88 18.93
C LEU A 692 15.34 6.92 17.71
N VAL A 693 14.81 6.59 16.54
CA VAL A 693 15.53 6.65 15.28
C VAL A 693 15.04 7.84 14.47
N VAL A 694 15.94 8.76 14.13
CA VAL A 694 15.60 10.00 13.42
C VAL A 694 16.39 10.09 12.12
N ALA A 695 15.71 10.40 11.03
CA ALA A 695 16.34 10.68 9.74
C ALA A 695 15.66 11.88 9.09
N GLY A 696 16.43 12.80 8.50
CA GLY A 696 15.88 13.95 7.80
C GLY A 696 16.70 15.24 7.93
N SER A 697 16.10 16.33 7.47
CA SER A 697 16.68 17.68 7.48
C SER A 697 16.54 18.33 8.86
N VAL A 698 17.32 17.84 9.81
CA VAL A 698 17.49 18.42 11.16
C VAL A 698 18.93 18.18 11.60
N PRO A 699 19.77 19.19 11.86
CA PRO A 699 21.15 18.98 12.30
C PRO A 699 21.26 18.27 13.66
N ALA A 700 22.33 17.49 13.87
CA ALA A 700 22.56 16.78 15.14
C ALA A 700 22.57 17.70 16.37
N ALA A 701 23.15 18.90 16.21
CA ALA A 701 23.24 19.92 17.26
C ALA A 701 21.86 20.42 17.71
N ASP A 702 20.90 20.48 16.79
CA ASP A 702 19.52 20.91 17.05
C ASP A 702 18.66 19.74 17.55
N LEU A 703 18.92 18.53 17.06
CA LEU A 703 18.15 17.35 17.44
C LEU A 703 18.34 16.98 18.93
N LYS A 704 19.57 17.00 19.44
CA LYS A 704 19.83 16.52 20.81
C LYS A 704 19.02 17.30 21.87
N PRO A 705 19.00 18.65 21.90
CA PRO A 705 18.14 19.41 22.80
C PRO A 705 16.65 19.11 22.65
N LEU A 706 16.17 18.89 21.41
CA LEU A 706 14.77 18.54 21.15
C LEU A 706 14.42 17.18 21.76
N VAL A 707 15.27 16.17 21.59
CA VAL A 707 15.09 14.84 22.15
C VAL A 707 15.22 14.84 23.68
N GLU A 708 16.15 15.60 24.24
CA GLU A 708 16.28 15.78 25.70
C GLU A 708 15.03 16.47 26.30
N THR A 709 14.48 17.47 25.61
CA THR A 709 13.25 18.14 26.03
C THR A 709 12.05 17.20 25.97
N ALA A 710 11.91 16.47 24.87
CA ALA A 710 10.77 15.59 24.61
C ALA A 710 10.79 14.34 25.52
N PHE A 711 11.94 13.67 25.67
CA PHE A 711 12.04 12.37 26.32
C PHE A 711 12.95 12.32 27.55
N GLY A 712 13.68 13.38 27.90
CA GLY A 712 14.67 13.34 28.99
C GLY A 712 14.09 13.04 30.38
N ARG A 713 12.78 13.27 30.58
CA ARG A 713 12.05 12.94 31.82
C ARG A 713 11.37 11.57 31.81
N TRP A 714 11.39 10.86 30.67
CA TRP A 714 10.82 9.52 30.57
C TRP A 714 11.64 8.53 31.42
N GLN A 715 10.96 7.78 32.27
CA GLN A 715 11.63 6.97 33.30
C GLN A 715 12.18 5.65 32.73
N PRO A 716 13.39 5.22 33.16
CA PRO A 716 13.85 3.86 32.91
C PRO A 716 13.09 2.86 33.79
N GLY A 717 13.11 1.59 33.39
CA GLY A 717 12.50 0.52 34.16
C GLY A 717 13.09 -0.85 33.84
N LYS A 718 12.38 -1.90 34.25
CA LYS A 718 12.75 -3.30 33.98
C LYS A 718 11.66 -3.89 33.06
N PRO A 719 11.86 -3.91 31.73
CA PRO A 719 10.85 -4.46 30.84
C PRO A 719 10.57 -5.92 31.18
N ALA A 720 9.34 -6.39 30.94
CA ALA A 720 9.11 -7.81 30.97
C ALA A 720 9.90 -8.46 29.84
N SER A 721 10.57 -9.55 30.16
CA SER A 721 11.04 -10.50 29.18
C SER A 721 10.78 -11.88 29.76
N ALA A 722 9.60 -12.41 29.47
CA ALA A 722 9.37 -13.83 29.72
C ALA A 722 10.18 -14.60 28.67
N PRO A 723 10.94 -15.64 29.03
CA PRO A 723 11.56 -16.51 28.04
C PRO A 723 10.46 -17.14 27.18
N VAL A 724 10.34 -16.72 25.92
CA VAL A 724 9.46 -17.37 24.97
C VAL A 724 10.09 -18.72 24.64
N GLN A 725 9.36 -19.80 24.92
CA GLN A 725 9.84 -21.13 24.57
C GLN A 725 10.03 -21.23 23.06
N PRO A 726 11.11 -21.87 22.57
CA PRO A 726 11.26 -22.11 21.14
C PRO A 726 10.02 -22.81 20.58
N PRO A 727 9.56 -22.44 19.37
CA PRO A 727 8.44 -23.13 18.74
C PRO A 727 8.74 -24.61 18.56
N ALA A 728 7.72 -25.45 18.71
CA ALA A 728 7.84 -26.86 18.42
C ALA A 728 8.06 -27.09 16.92
N PRO A 729 8.83 -28.10 16.51
CA PRO A 729 8.93 -28.50 15.11
C PRO A 729 7.55 -28.88 14.55
N THR A 730 7.30 -28.55 13.29
CA THR A 730 6.07 -28.91 12.58
C THR A 730 6.25 -30.16 11.73
N SER A 731 5.17 -30.91 11.52
CA SER A 731 5.08 -32.05 10.61
C SER A 731 4.15 -31.72 9.43
N ALA A 732 4.33 -32.41 8.30
CA ALA A 732 3.44 -32.29 7.17
C ALA A 732 1.97 -32.59 7.54
N ARG A 733 1.08 -31.71 7.11
CA ARG A 733 -0.38 -31.81 7.24
C ARG A 733 -1.07 -30.84 6.29
N LEU A 734 -2.28 -31.20 5.88
CA LEU A 734 -3.19 -30.36 5.11
C LEU A 734 -4.22 -29.72 6.05
N ILE A 735 -4.36 -28.40 5.99
CA ILE A 735 -5.34 -27.64 6.76
C ILE A 735 -6.29 -26.97 5.77
N VAL A 736 -7.58 -27.25 5.89
CA VAL A 736 -8.61 -26.68 5.01
C VAL A 736 -9.57 -25.81 5.83
N VAL A 737 -9.81 -24.59 5.34
CA VAL A 737 -10.87 -23.69 5.82
C VAL A 737 -11.85 -23.48 4.69
N ASP A 738 -13.12 -23.78 4.94
CA ASP A 738 -14.16 -23.69 3.93
C ASP A 738 -14.57 -22.23 3.68
N THR A 739 -14.67 -21.87 2.41
CA THR A 739 -15.06 -20.55 1.91
C THR A 739 -15.90 -20.78 0.66
N ALA A 740 -17.11 -21.32 0.87
CA ALA A 740 -18.05 -21.73 -0.17
C ALA A 740 -18.20 -20.67 -1.28
N GLY A 741 -18.08 -21.09 -2.55
CA GLY A 741 -18.20 -20.20 -3.71
C GLY A 741 -16.97 -19.32 -3.99
N ALA A 742 -15.83 -19.54 -3.31
CA ALA A 742 -14.59 -18.82 -3.62
C ALA A 742 -14.15 -19.07 -5.08
N GLN A 743 -13.84 -17.99 -5.79
CA GLN A 743 -13.29 -18.05 -7.16
C GLN A 743 -11.79 -18.42 -7.17
N GLN A 744 -11.12 -18.18 -6.04
CA GLN A 744 -9.74 -18.59 -5.81
C GLN A 744 -9.55 -19.17 -4.41
N SER A 745 -8.68 -20.17 -4.31
CA SER A 745 -8.15 -20.68 -3.06
C SER A 745 -6.93 -19.86 -2.63
N GLN A 746 -6.92 -19.37 -1.39
CA GLN A 746 -5.72 -18.79 -0.79
C GLN A 746 -4.88 -19.89 -0.17
N VAL A 747 -3.65 -20.05 -0.65
CA VAL A 747 -2.76 -21.15 -0.27
C VAL A 747 -1.52 -20.62 0.44
N ARG A 748 -1.14 -21.28 1.54
CA ARG A 748 0.17 -21.12 2.18
C ARG A 748 0.83 -22.47 2.46
N ALA A 749 2.03 -22.67 1.91
CA ALA A 749 2.93 -23.74 2.33
C ALA A 749 3.95 -23.14 3.31
N ALA A 750 3.96 -23.59 4.57
CA ALA A 750 4.66 -22.88 5.64
C ALA A 750 5.37 -23.80 6.62
N THR A 751 6.46 -23.31 7.22
CA THR A 751 7.18 -23.97 8.32
C THR A 751 7.81 -22.94 9.25
N ILE A 752 8.32 -23.39 10.40
CA ILE A 752 9.14 -22.54 11.26
C ILE A 752 10.50 -22.33 10.58
N GLY A 753 10.85 -21.07 10.33
CA GLY A 753 12.12 -20.64 9.76
C GLY A 753 13.17 -20.41 10.84
N ALA A 754 13.77 -19.21 10.86
CA ALA A 754 14.86 -18.87 11.77
C ALA A 754 14.64 -17.51 12.45
N ALA A 755 15.38 -17.29 13.54
CA ALA A 755 15.49 -15.97 14.15
C ALA A 755 16.43 -15.09 13.30
N ARG A 756 16.30 -13.77 13.44
CA ARG A 756 17.11 -12.80 12.69
C ARG A 756 18.62 -12.92 12.94
N SER A 757 19.00 -13.44 14.11
CA SER A 757 20.38 -13.65 14.56
C SER A 757 21.06 -14.89 13.97
N THR A 758 20.35 -15.68 13.15
CA THR A 758 20.92 -16.87 12.52
C THR A 758 22.16 -16.53 11.68
N PRO A 759 23.25 -17.32 11.75
CA PRO A 759 24.41 -17.16 10.85
C PRO A 759 24.06 -17.46 9.39
N ASP A 760 22.88 -18.07 9.16
CA ASP A 760 22.39 -18.42 7.84
C ASP A 760 21.62 -17.26 7.17
N TYR A 761 21.57 -16.06 7.78
CA TYR A 761 20.75 -14.95 7.28
C TYR A 761 21.04 -14.62 5.81
N ALA A 762 22.30 -14.37 5.48
CA ALA A 762 22.70 -13.98 4.12
C ALA A 762 22.33 -15.03 3.06
N ARG A 763 22.52 -16.32 3.36
CA ARG A 763 22.18 -17.42 2.43
C ARG A 763 20.67 -17.68 2.36
N MET A 764 19.92 -17.41 3.43
CA MET A 764 18.46 -17.49 3.44
C MET A 764 17.83 -16.37 2.61
N GLU A 765 18.37 -15.15 2.64
CA GLU A 765 17.90 -14.07 1.77
C GLU A 765 18.12 -14.42 0.29
N VAL A 766 19.33 -14.88 -0.08
CA VAL A 766 19.60 -15.31 -1.47
C VAL A 766 18.72 -16.49 -1.88
N LEU A 767 18.51 -17.46 -0.98
CA LEU A 767 17.58 -18.56 -1.23
C LEU A 767 16.15 -18.05 -1.45
N ASN A 768 15.70 -17.06 -0.68
CA ASN A 768 14.37 -16.49 -0.80
C ASN A 768 14.15 -15.87 -2.19
N GLU A 769 15.10 -15.07 -2.68
CA GLU A 769 15.01 -14.44 -4.00
C GLU A 769 14.78 -15.47 -5.11
N ILE A 770 15.50 -16.59 -5.03
CA ILE A 770 15.43 -17.68 -6.02
C ILE A 770 14.09 -18.43 -5.94
N VAL A 771 13.59 -18.68 -4.73
CA VAL A 771 12.34 -19.44 -4.52
C VAL A 771 11.13 -18.62 -4.93
N GLY A 772 11.02 -17.40 -4.43
CA GLY A 772 9.78 -16.60 -4.49
C GLY A 772 9.93 -15.12 -4.13
N GLY A 773 11.16 -14.59 -3.98
CA GLY A 773 11.39 -13.20 -3.58
C GLY A 773 11.37 -12.21 -4.74
N LEU A 774 11.69 -12.69 -5.94
CA LEU A 774 11.66 -11.94 -7.20
C LEU A 774 10.43 -12.29 -8.03
N PHE A 775 10.05 -11.41 -8.97
CA PHE A 775 9.07 -11.76 -10.00
C PHE A 775 9.56 -12.91 -10.87
N SER A 776 10.86 -12.92 -11.21
CA SER A 776 11.49 -13.97 -12.01
C SER A 776 11.85 -15.25 -11.24
N SER A 777 11.35 -15.40 -10.01
CA SER A 777 11.61 -16.55 -9.14
C SER A 777 10.93 -17.84 -9.60
N ARG A 778 11.45 -19.00 -9.17
CA ARG A 778 10.98 -20.32 -9.64
C ARG A 778 9.48 -20.54 -9.45
N ILE A 779 8.97 -20.24 -8.25
CA ILE A 779 7.56 -20.50 -7.93
C ILE A 779 6.64 -19.58 -8.73
N ASN A 780 7.00 -18.29 -8.89
CA ASN A 780 6.18 -17.36 -9.65
C ASN A 780 6.18 -17.73 -11.14
N MET A 781 7.35 -17.99 -11.73
CA MET A 781 7.47 -18.37 -13.14
C MET A 781 6.74 -19.67 -13.46
N ASN A 782 6.82 -20.68 -12.58
CA ASN A 782 6.10 -21.94 -12.76
C ASN A 782 4.57 -21.72 -12.67
N LEU A 783 4.07 -21.10 -11.60
CA LEU A 783 2.62 -21.02 -11.38
C LEU A 783 1.91 -19.97 -12.25
N ARG A 784 2.56 -18.82 -12.50
CA ARG A 784 2.00 -17.70 -13.24
C ARG A 784 2.24 -17.85 -14.74
N GLU A 785 3.50 -17.94 -15.17
CA GLU A 785 3.85 -17.86 -16.60
C GLU A 785 3.74 -19.21 -17.32
N GLU A 786 4.19 -20.31 -16.70
CA GLU A 786 4.10 -21.63 -17.34
C GLU A 786 2.67 -22.20 -17.30
N HIS A 787 1.93 -21.99 -16.20
CA HIS A 787 0.65 -22.65 -15.97
C HIS A 787 -0.59 -21.74 -15.95
N GLY A 788 -0.44 -20.41 -15.79
CA GLY A 788 -1.59 -19.49 -15.67
C GLY A 788 -2.51 -19.78 -14.48
N TYR A 789 -2.01 -20.44 -13.42
CA TYR A 789 -2.81 -20.86 -12.26
C TYR A 789 -3.11 -19.72 -11.28
N THR A 790 -2.27 -18.69 -11.28
CA THR A 790 -2.30 -17.58 -10.34
C THR A 790 -2.01 -16.27 -11.04
N TYR A 791 -2.39 -15.16 -10.39
CA TYR A 791 -1.88 -13.85 -10.72
C TYR A 791 -0.42 -13.66 -10.27
N GLY A 792 -0.03 -14.28 -9.15
CA GLY A 792 1.32 -14.20 -8.62
C GLY A 792 1.54 -15.13 -7.42
N ALA A 793 2.78 -15.56 -7.25
CA ALA A 793 3.19 -16.41 -6.14
C ALA A 793 4.53 -15.95 -5.57
N PHE A 794 4.62 -15.86 -4.25
CA PHE A 794 5.79 -15.30 -3.57
C PHE A 794 6.20 -16.14 -2.37
N SER A 795 7.46 -16.00 -1.93
CA SER A 795 7.97 -16.63 -0.72
C SER A 795 8.67 -15.62 0.19
N ARG A 796 8.61 -15.85 1.50
CA ARG A 796 9.26 -14.98 2.47
C ARG A 796 9.74 -15.71 3.71
N PHE A 797 10.94 -15.36 4.16
CA PHE A 797 11.35 -15.52 5.56
C PHE A 797 10.92 -14.31 6.38
N VAL A 798 10.12 -14.54 7.42
CA VAL A 798 9.76 -13.50 8.39
C VAL A 798 10.72 -13.59 9.57
N TYR A 799 11.68 -12.67 9.62
CA TYR A 799 12.62 -12.61 10.73
C TYR A 799 12.03 -11.93 11.96
N ARG A 800 12.35 -12.51 13.11
CA ARG A 800 11.98 -12.05 14.45
C ARG A 800 13.17 -12.29 15.39
N ARG A 801 13.10 -11.79 16.63
CA ARG A 801 14.11 -12.08 17.66
C ARG A 801 14.09 -13.56 18.05
N GLN A 802 12.92 -14.19 18.03
CA GLN A 802 12.75 -15.66 18.07
C GLN A 802 12.54 -16.21 16.65
N PRO A 803 12.58 -17.53 16.42
CA PRO A 803 12.31 -18.09 15.10
C PRO A 803 10.93 -17.68 14.55
N GLY A 804 10.92 -17.01 13.40
CA GLY A 804 9.71 -16.66 12.66
C GLY A 804 9.43 -17.63 11.51
N PRO A 805 8.27 -17.52 10.84
CA PRO A 805 7.90 -18.46 9.78
C PRO A 805 8.65 -18.23 8.46
N PHE A 806 8.85 -19.32 7.71
CA PHE A 806 8.99 -19.28 6.25
C PHE A 806 7.64 -19.69 5.63
N PHE A 807 7.23 -19.03 4.55
CA PHE A 807 6.09 -19.50 3.78
C PHE A 807 6.17 -19.10 2.31
N ILE A 808 5.53 -19.91 1.46
CA ILE A 808 5.09 -19.56 0.11
C ILE A 808 3.61 -19.16 0.21
N GLN A 809 3.19 -18.12 -0.50
CA GLN A 809 1.80 -17.65 -0.57
C GLN A 809 1.39 -17.38 -2.02
N THR A 810 0.17 -17.77 -2.36
CA THR A 810 -0.44 -17.50 -3.67
C THR A 810 -1.97 -17.62 -3.60
N GLY A 811 -2.68 -16.85 -4.43
CA GLY A 811 -4.09 -17.05 -4.73
C GLY A 811 -4.24 -17.87 -6.02
N ILE A 812 -4.87 -19.03 -5.95
CA ILE A 812 -4.95 -19.98 -7.07
C ILE A 812 -6.39 -20.14 -7.52
N ARG A 813 -6.64 -20.15 -8.82
CA ARG A 813 -7.97 -20.43 -9.38
C ARG A 813 -8.51 -21.77 -8.86
N THR A 814 -9.73 -21.78 -8.34
CA THR A 814 -10.25 -22.88 -7.49
C THR A 814 -10.10 -24.28 -8.10
N ASP A 815 -10.39 -24.44 -9.40
CA ASP A 815 -10.32 -25.70 -10.14
C ASP A 815 -8.90 -26.30 -10.26
N VAL A 816 -7.86 -25.47 -10.18
CA VAL A 816 -6.44 -25.89 -10.31
C VAL A 816 -5.67 -25.81 -8.99
N THR A 817 -6.38 -25.74 -7.85
CA THR A 817 -5.77 -25.69 -6.51
C THR A 817 -4.81 -26.87 -6.25
N ALA A 818 -5.25 -28.10 -6.51
CA ALA A 818 -4.41 -29.28 -6.26
C ALA A 818 -3.21 -29.40 -7.23
N PRO A 819 -3.38 -29.20 -8.56
CA PRO A 819 -2.24 -29.09 -9.49
C PRO A 819 -1.18 -28.06 -9.06
N ALA A 820 -1.61 -26.84 -8.70
CA ALA A 820 -0.69 -25.78 -8.28
C ALA A 820 0.07 -26.15 -7.00
N VAL A 821 -0.60 -26.76 -6.02
CA VAL A 821 0.07 -27.28 -4.82
C VAL A 821 1.12 -28.34 -5.17
N GLY A 822 0.82 -29.23 -6.13
CA GLY A 822 1.78 -30.20 -6.64
C GLY A 822 3.05 -29.55 -7.19
N GLU A 823 2.90 -28.51 -8.01
CA GLU A 823 4.03 -27.77 -8.57
C GLU A 823 4.85 -27.02 -7.51
N ILE A 824 4.20 -26.44 -6.49
CA ILE A 824 4.91 -25.85 -5.34
C ILE A 824 5.82 -26.88 -4.66
N LEU A 825 5.29 -28.07 -4.36
CA LEU A 825 6.05 -29.11 -3.66
C LEU A 825 7.20 -29.63 -4.52
N LYS A 826 6.96 -29.83 -5.80
CA LYS A 826 7.96 -30.26 -6.78
C LYS A 826 9.11 -29.26 -6.90
N GLU A 827 8.84 -27.95 -6.91
CA GLU A 827 9.90 -26.93 -6.93
C GLU A 827 10.73 -26.93 -5.64
N LEU A 828 10.10 -27.10 -4.48
CA LEU A 828 10.81 -27.24 -3.20
C LEU A 828 11.69 -28.50 -3.14
N GLU A 829 11.20 -29.62 -3.68
CA GLU A 829 11.95 -30.87 -3.77
C GLU A 829 13.15 -30.74 -4.71
N LYS A 830 12.97 -30.19 -5.92
CA LYS A 830 14.06 -29.92 -6.87
C LYS A 830 15.13 -29.02 -6.26
N LEU A 831 14.74 -27.93 -5.59
CA LEU A 831 15.70 -27.03 -4.92
C LEU A 831 16.53 -27.74 -3.84
N SER A 832 15.91 -28.68 -3.12
CA SER A 832 16.58 -29.43 -2.05
C SER A 832 17.43 -30.60 -2.58
N ALA A 833 17.09 -31.15 -3.74
CA ALA A 833 17.79 -32.25 -4.39
C ALA A 833 18.95 -31.74 -5.25
N ASP A 834 18.63 -30.90 -6.24
CA ASP A 834 19.50 -30.50 -7.34
C ASP A 834 20.19 -29.15 -7.09
N GLY A 835 19.61 -28.32 -6.22
CA GLY A 835 20.13 -26.99 -5.90
C GLY A 835 19.78 -25.92 -6.93
N ILE A 836 20.69 -24.96 -7.08
CA ILE A 836 20.51 -23.76 -7.90
C ILE A 836 21.54 -23.69 -9.01
N THR A 837 21.18 -22.99 -10.09
CA THR A 837 22.10 -22.65 -11.17
C THR A 837 23.00 -21.47 -10.78
N ASN A 838 24.09 -21.29 -11.50
CA ASN A 838 24.97 -20.13 -11.30
C ASN A 838 24.28 -18.81 -11.64
N ASP A 839 23.37 -18.81 -12.61
CA ASP A 839 22.61 -17.62 -13.00
C ASP A 839 21.64 -17.20 -11.91
N GLU A 840 20.95 -18.16 -11.28
CA GLU A 840 20.08 -17.90 -10.13
C GLU A 840 20.88 -17.37 -8.92
N LEU A 841 22.05 -17.95 -8.66
CA LEU A 841 22.94 -17.46 -7.59
C LEU A 841 23.43 -16.03 -7.87
N ALA A 842 23.80 -15.73 -9.12
CA ALA A 842 24.23 -14.41 -9.51
C ALA A 842 23.08 -13.41 -9.36
N LEU A 843 21.92 -13.72 -9.95
CA LEU A 843 20.70 -12.90 -9.87
C LEU A 843 20.29 -12.62 -8.44
N GLY A 844 20.16 -13.64 -7.59
CA GLY A 844 19.73 -13.46 -6.20
C GLY A 844 20.71 -12.61 -5.37
N ARG A 845 22.02 -12.76 -5.58
CA ARG A 845 23.02 -11.89 -4.91
C ARG A 845 22.98 -10.46 -5.44
N ASP A 846 22.96 -10.30 -6.75
CA ASP A 846 22.99 -9.00 -7.41
C ASP A 846 21.73 -8.18 -7.08
N ALA A 847 20.54 -8.79 -7.11
CA ALA A 847 19.28 -8.13 -6.78
C ALA A 847 19.30 -7.55 -5.36
N ILE A 848 19.77 -8.32 -4.36
CA ILE A 848 19.88 -7.83 -2.97
C ILE A 848 20.91 -6.71 -2.84
N VAL A 849 22.11 -6.90 -3.39
CA VAL A 849 23.22 -5.96 -3.20
C VAL A 849 22.97 -4.63 -3.91
N ARG A 850 22.45 -4.70 -5.14
CA ARG A 850 22.31 -3.53 -6.01
C ARG A 850 21.04 -2.72 -5.70
N SER A 851 20.00 -3.33 -5.14
CA SER A 851 18.78 -2.62 -4.70
C SER A 851 18.92 -1.96 -3.31
N LEU A 852 19.98 -2.27 -2.57
CA LEU A 852 20.21 -1.76 -1.21
C LEU A 852 20.12 -0.22 -1.06
N PRO A 853 20.57 0.63 -2.01
CA PRO A 853 20.40 2.07 -1.90
C PRO A 853 18.93 2.51 -1.80
N ALA A 854 18.01 1.81 -2.47
CA ALA A 854 16.59 2.13 -2.47
C ALA A 854 15.95 2.01 -1.07
N GLN A 855 16.50 1.17 -0.18
CA GLN A 855 16.07 1.07 1.22
C GLN A 855 16.32 2.36 2.04
N PHE A 856 17.02 3.34 1.47
CA PHE A 856 17.37 4.61 2.12
C PHE A 856 16.91 5.81 1.29
N GLU A 857 15.96 5.65 0.37
CA GLU A 857 15.46 6.70 -0.52
C GLU A 857 14.76 7.83 0.24
N THR A 858 13.79 7.49 1.09
CA THR A 858 13.08 8.47 1.91
C THR A 858 13.62 8.53 3.34
N SER A 859 13.34 9.62 4.05
CA SER A 859 13.65 9.75 5.48
C SER A 859 12.91 8.70 6.31
N ALA A 860 11.68 8.35 5.93
CA ALA A 860 10.91 7.30 6.59
C ALA A 860 11.54 5.90 6.40
N ASP A 861 11.98 5.57 5.17
CA ASP A 861 12.65 4.29 4.87
C ASP A 861 13.98 4.18 5.61
N ALA A 862 14.79 5.25 5.60
CA ALA A 862 16.03 5.29 6.35
C ALA A 862 15.81 5.08 7.85
N ALA A 863 14.82 5.76 8.46
CA ALA A 863 14.49 5.55 9.87
C ALA A 863 13.99 4.12 10.15
N ALA A 864 13.20 3.53 9.25
CA ALA A 864 12.70 2.16 9.37
C ALA A 864 13.84 1.13 9.25
N ALA A 865 14.72 1.26 8.26
CA ALA A 865 15.87 0.39 8.08
C ALA A 865 16.81 0.46 9.30
N LEU A 866 17.17 1.66 9.74
CA LEU A 866 18.06 1.87 10.88
C LEU A 866 17.45 1.40 12.21
N SER A 867 16.12 1.30 12.30
CA SER A 867 15.44 0.69 13.46
C SER A 867 15.82 -0.78 13.65
N ASN A 868 16.08 -1.54 12.58
CA ASN A 868 16.48 -2.94 12.66
C ASN A 868 17.83 -3.13 13.38
N ILE A 869 18.72 -2.13 13.33
CA ILE A 869 20.00 -2.15 14.05
C ILE A 869 19.74 -2.30 15.54
N TYR A 870 18.81 -1.51 16.06
CA TYR A 870 18.40 -1.62 17.45
C TYR A 870 17.61 -2.92 17.67
N VAL A 871 16.53 -3.19 16.92
CA VAL A 871 15.64 -4.34 17.20
C VAL A 871 16.37 -5.68 17.29
N TYR A 872 17.35 -5.90 16.42
CA TYR A 872 18.04 -7.18 16.27
C TYR A 872 19.49 -7.16 16.76
N ASP A 873 19.89 -6.14 17.51
CA ASP A 873 21.25 -5.99 18.05
C ASP A 873 22.34 -6.11 16.97
N LEU A 874 22.11 -5.48 15.81
CA LEU A 874 23.06 -5.46 14.71
C LEU A 874 24.13 -4.38 14.98
N GLY A 875 25.32 -4.55 14.41
CA GLY A 875 26.34 -3.50 14.45
C GLY A 875 25.94 -2.26 13.64
N LEU A 876 26.39 -1.06 14.05
CA LEU A 876 26.11 0.20 13.34
C LEU A 876 26.54 0.19 11.86
N ARG A 877 27.54 -0.64 11.52
CA ARG A 877 28.06 -0.83 10.16
C ARG A 877 27.37 -1.95 9.38
N TYR A 878 26.31 -2.55 9.91
CA TYR A 878 25.63 -3.71 9.33
C TYR A 878 25.32 -3.51 7.84
N TYR A 879 24.63 -2.42 7.47
CA TYR A 879 24.25 -2.17 6.08
C TYR A 879 25.45 -1.95 5.15
N SER A 880 26.53 -1.34 5.64
CA SER A 880 27.77 -1.20 4.86
C SER A 880 28.53 -2.52 4.66
N GLN A 881 28.33 -3.51 5.54
CA GLN A 881 28.98 -4.83 5.48
C GLN A 881 28.11 -5.92 4.85
N LEU A 882 26.81 -5.64 4.67
CA LEU A 882 25.85 -6.57 4.11
C LEU A 882 26.23 -6.99 2.67
N PRO A 883 26.65 -6.10 1.76
CA PRO A 883 27.08 -6.49 0.41
C PRO A 883 28.18 -7.55 0.40
N GLN A 884 29.19 -7.36 1.24
CA GLN A 884 30.26 -8.35 1.38
C GLN A 884 29.72 -9.67 1.90
N SER A 885 28.84 -9.64 2.90
CA SER A 885 28.22 -10.85 3.47
C SER A 885 27.40 -11.64 2.43
N ILE A 886 26.66 -10.95 1.56
CA ILE A 886 25.88 -11.57 0.47
C ILE A 886 26.81 -12.10 -0.64
N SER A 887 27.88 -11.38 -0.97
CA SER A 887 28.84 -11.78 -2.02
C SER A 887 29.52 -13.13 -1.73
N LEU A 888 29.70 -13.46 -0.44
CA LEU A 888 30.29 -14.73 0.03
C LEU A 888 29.34 -15.92 -0.07
N VAL A 889 28.04 -15.71 -0.35
CA VAL A 889 27.09 -16.80 -0.56
C VAL A 889 27.43 -17.54 -1.86
N ASN A 890 27.45 -18.87 -1.78
CA ASN A 890 27.71 -19.77 -2.91
C ASN A 890 26.61 -20.85 -3.04
N ALA A 891 26.59 -21.57 -4.17
CA ALA A 891 25.54 -22.55 -4.48
C ALA A 891 25.42 -23.66 -3.42
N GLU A 892 26.56 -24.15 -2.90
CA GLU A 892 26.57 -25.17 -1.83
C GLU A 892 25.93 -24.64 -0.54
N SER A 893 26.23 -23.40 -0.14
CA SER A 893 25.65 -22.78 1.05
C SER A 893 24.14 -22.55 0.91
N VAL A 894 23.66 -22.25 -0.30
CA VAL A 894 22.22 -22.12 -0.60
C VAL A 894 21.54 -23.48 -0.58
N LEU A 895 22.13 -24.52 -1.17
CA LEU A 895 21.63 -25.89 -1.10
C LEU A 895 21.55 -26.38 0.36
N GLY A 896 22.56 -26.10 1.17
CA GLY A 896 22.56 -26.38 2.60
C GLY A 896 21.41 -25.67 3.33
N ALA A 897 21.15 -24.39 3.01
CA ALA A 897 20.01 -23.65 3.54
C ALA A 897 18.66 -24.22 3.07
N ALA A 898 18.53 -24.59 1.79
CA ALA A 898 17.33 -25.19 1.23
C ALA A 898 16.99 -26.50 1.95
N ARG A 899 17.94 -27.44 2.05
CA ARG A 899 17.73 -28.71 2.78
C ARG A 899 17.38 -28.50 4.25
N LYS A 900 17.94 -27.46 4.88
CA LYS A 900 17.72 -27.14 6.30
C LYS A 900 16.37 -26.48 6.56
N TYR A 901 15.90 -25.60 5.68
CA TYR A 901 14.72 -24.75 5.94
C TYR A 901 13.52 -25.05 5.04
N LEU A 902 13.74 -25.55 3.82
CA LEU A 902 12.71 -25.85 2.82
C LEU A 902 12.42 -27.35 2.75
N ALA A 903 12.03 -27.95 3.88
CA ALA A 903 11.78 -29.38 3.98
C ALA A 903 10.27 -29.69 3.87
N PRO A 904 9.73 -30.16 2.73
CA PRO A 904 8.30 -30.36 2.51
C PRO A 904 7.63 -31.25 3.57
N GLN A 905 8.33 -32.28 4.05
CA GLN A 905 7.88 -33.19 5.10
C GLN A 905 7.63 -32.53 6.47
N ARG A 906 8.06 -31.27 6.65
CA ARG A 906 7.81 -30.44 7.84
C ARG A 906 6.91 -29.24 7.55
N MET A 907 6.44 -29.07 6.31
CA MET A 907 5.61 -27.94 5.93
C MET A 907 4.14 -28.26 6.15
N ILE A 908 3.44 -27.34 6.79
CA ILE A 908 1.99 -27.34 6.78
C ILE A 908 1.51 -26.72 5.47
N LEU A 909 0.43 -27.24 4.91
CA LEU A 909 -0.28 -26.61 3.81
C LEU A 909 -1.61 -26.09 4.33
N VAL A 910 -1.83 -24.79 4.27
CA VAL A 910 -3.11 -24.14 4.61
C VAL A 910 -3.80 -23.72 3.33
N VAL A 911 -5.05 -24.16 3.14
CA VAL A 911 -5.88 -23.80 1.99
C VAL A 911 -7.20 -23.23 2.49
N VAL A 912 -7.49 -21.98 2.10
CA VAL A 912 -8.77 -21.30 2.36
C VAL A 912 -9.49 -21.15 1.02
N GLY A 913 -10.56 -21.89 0.80
CA GLY A 913 -11.23 -21.95 -0.51
C GLY A 913 -12.52 -22.78 -0.47
N ASP A 914 -13.15 -22.96 -1.63
CA ASP A 914 -14.39 -23.74 -1.78
C ASP A 914 -14.10 -25.24 -1.55
N ARG A 915 -14.28 -25.69 -0.30
CA ARG A 915 -13.87 -27.03 0.16
C ARG A 915 -14.45 -28.14 -0.72
N ALA A 916 -15.72 -28.00 -1.11
CA ALA A 916 -16.44 -28.99 -1.91
C ALA A 916 -15.75 -29.26 -3.25
N LYS A 917 -15.04 -28.27 -3.81
CA LYS A 917 -14.31 -28.39 -5.08
C LYS A 917 -12.87 -28.84 -4.91
N ILE A 918 -12.21 -28.42 -3.83
CA ILE A 918 -10.76 -28.60 -3.68
C ILE A 918 -10.37 -29.84 -2.86
N GLU A 919 -11.15 -30.22 -1.86
CA GLU A 919 -10.78 -31.27 -0.91
C GLU A 919 -10.55 -32.64 -1.59
N PRO A 920 -11.44 -33.13 -2.48
CA PRO A 920 -11.27 -34.46 -3.09
C PRO A 920 -9.95 -34.57 -3.87
N GLU A 921 -9.54 -33.52 -4.56
CA GLU A 921 -8.30 -33.49 -5.34
C GLU A 921 -7.07 -33.32 -4.44
N LEU A 922 -7.14 -32.45 -3.42
CA LEU A 922 -6.05 -32.25 -2.46
C LEU A 922 -5.72 -33.52 -1.67
N ARG A 923 -6.72 -34.36 -1.37
CA ARG A 923 -6.50 -35.66 -0.72
C ARG A 923 -5.62 -36.60 -1.53
N LYS A 924 -5.67 -36.51 -2.87
CA LYS A 924 -4.86 -37.36 -3.77
C LYS A 924 -3.37 -37.06 -3.66
N LEU A 925 -3.00 -35.87 -3.20
CA LEU A 925 -1.60 -35.46 -3.01
C LEU A 925 -0.95 -36.08 -1.76
N ASN A 926 -1.72 -36.74 -0.88
CA ASN A 926 -1.23 -37.48 0.30
C ASN A 926 -0.30 -36.64 1.23
N LEU A 927 -0.70 -35.40 1.53
CA LEU A 927 0.09 -34.41 2.26
C LEU A 927 0.09 -34.59 3.80
N GLY A 928 -0.11 -35.81 4.27
CA GLY A 928 -0.29 -36.12 5.69
C GLY A 928 -1.73 -35.94 6.20
N PRO A 929 -1.93 -35.89 7.53
CA PRO A 929 -3.25 -35.74 8.14
C PRO A 929 -3.96 -34.47 7.64
N ILE A 930 -5.29 -34.56 7.49
CA ILE A 930 -6.13 -33.41 7.16
C ILE A 930 -6.79 -32.85 8.42
N GLU A 931 -6.74 -31.53 8.57
CA GLU A 931 -7.42 -30.77 9.62
C GLU A 931 -8.41 -29.81 8.99
N PHE A 932 -9.64 -29.79 9.52
CA PHE A 932 -10.62 -28.77 9.17
C PHE A 932 -10.64 -27.72 10.27
N ARG A 933 -10.54 -26.44 9.87
CA ARG A 933 -10.53 -25.31 10.80
C ARG A 933 -11.53 -24.24 10.39
N ASP A 934 -12.01 -23.49 11.37
CA ASP A 934 -12.79 -22.27 11.12
C ASP A 934 -11.89 -21.09 10.72
N ALA A 935 -12.51 -19.95 10.41
CA ALA A 935 -11.82 -18.71 10.06
C ALA A 935 -10.95 -18.13 11.21
N ASP A 936 -11.18 -18.56 12.44
CA ASP A 936 -10.37 -18.20 13.62
C ASP A 936 -9.20 -19.17 13.85
N GLY A 937 -9.08 -20.22 13.05
CA GLY A 937 -8.03 -21.22 13.13
C GLY A 937 -8.25 -22.30 14.20
N LYS A 938 -9.47 -22.42 14.75
CA LYS A 938 -9.85 -23.47 15.69
C LYS A 938 -10.20 -24.76 14.94
N LEU A 939 -9.82 -25.90 15.49
CA LEU A 939 -10.13 -27.23 14.93
C LEU A 939 -11.63 -27.52 15.02
N LEU A 940 -12.23 -27.92 13.90
CA LEU A 940 -13.61 -28.37 13.83
C LEU A 940 -13.72 -29.84 14.28
N LYS A 941 -14.81 -30.18 14.98
CA LYS A 941 -15.05 -31.56 15.45
C LYS A 941 -15.53 -32.44 14.28
N PRO A 942 -15.15 -33.73 14.22
CA PRO A 942 -15.70 -34.65 13.23
C PRO A 942 -17.24 -34.63 13.22
N GLY A 943 -17.85 -34.41 12.04
CA GLY A 943 -19.31 -34.32 11.86
C GLY A 943 -19.93 -32.91 12.03
N THR A 944 -19.11 -31.88 12.23
CA THR A 944 -19.55 -30.46 12.26
C THR A 944 -19.29 -29.70 10.96
N PHE A 945 -18.84 -30.43 9.93
CA PHE A 945 -18.44 -29.92 8.63
C PHE A 945 -18.85 -30.88 7.52
#